data_AF-A0A4S4G7E2-F1
#
_entry.id   AF-A0A4S4G7E2-F1
#
_cell.length_a   1.000
_cell.length_b   1.000
_cell.length_c   1.000
_cell.angle_alpha   90.00
_cell.angle_beta   90.00
_cell.angle_gamma   90.00
#
_symmetry.space_group_name_H-M   'P 1'
#
loop_
_entity.id
_entity.type
_entity.pdbx_description
1 polymer ?
#
loop_
_entity_poly.entity_id
_entity_poly.type
_entity_poly.pdbx_seq_one_letter_code
_entity_poly.pdbx_strand_id
1 'polypeptide(L)'
;MPTVRENIAYTFEHFMLIYRGTLVRVARAVALIVLAALALEAFVFNVNYFASAGYRTIDLTDRLSLTQSDDGSYVLTDVDHVMEFWNLNTEVRNIRLAFDPDQPAQLISVKIQFTDDAHQTYFDSTKYTVGVPLADISTKVEQSMFVNLQTSGRVENLRIEIAGEEAGGEVSYPILLDGVYLNAHRPFAFSGWRFGAVLILLLGAYLFRPKSAIYRIRIVENPRKSKAGIVCAVAVEVALLTLFLFYGSNLVGVATAGYNYGSWDGASLVNTFEVGGDNAQQYAELAKSMAEGKLYLEEEPPQWLKDMADPYDKGARDEAQKATGEPYLFDVAYYDGHYYVYFGVVPVLLFYLPFYLLTGANFPTAIGVLVMAIAFVLGATALLDRFARYHFRAVSLGMYLLLQIPLVACSGILYLVKFPTFYSLPIMCGLAFSVWGLYCWSRSSMARHRCGWLFAGSLCMALVAGCRPQLLVLSFLAFPLFWRTYITERRLLTAAGAREFACLAAPYVMVAAGIMGYNYARFGSFTDFGANYNLTVNDMTKRGMNAGRLAPAFFTYFLQPPCMTGVFPFLQPAPFDTTYMGQTIKEVTFGGIFACLPVLWVLAFSKRILGMRARQRLTRTIMGVIVVLLGSGVVVALADAELAGILQRYYADFSFMFLAAAVLLYFVVNEQLARTRRAHDLMLKLLIALVCASVTYSLLLCLVPETGWYSNVYPWAYQDLLQTALFWK
;
A
#
# COMPACT_ATOMS: atom_id res chain seq x y z
N MET A 1 -13.74 -13.85 -53.12
CA MET A 1 -13.89 -13.40 -51.73
C MET A 1 -12.71 -12.50 -51.41
N PRO A 2 -12.91 -11.29 -50.87
CA PRO A 2 -11.79 -10.44 -50.48
C PRO A 2 -10.95 -11.14 -49.42
N THR A 3 -9.64 -11.05 -49.55
CA THR A 3 -8.69 -11.60 -48.58
C THR A 3 -8.80 -10.87 -47.24
N VAL A 4 -8.42 -11.54 -46.15
CA VAL A 4 -8.39 -10.92 -44.80
C VAL A 4 -7.60 -9.60 -44.82
N ARG A 5 -6.55 -9.52 -45.64
CA ARG A 5 -5.69 -8.34 -45.79
C ARG A 5 -6.41 -7.17 -46.50
N GLU A 6 -7.18 -7.45 -47.55
CA GLU A 6 -8.00 -6.43 -48.25
C GLU A 6 -9.14 -5.92 -47.37
N ASN A 7 -9.76 -6.78 -46.57
CA ASN A 7 -10.77 -6.36 -45.60
C ASN A 7 -10.16 -5.48 -44.50
N ILE A 8 -8.98 -5.82 -43.97
CA ILE A 8 -8.27 -4.97 -43.00
C ILE A 8 -7.89 -3.62 -43.61
N ALA A 9 -7.36 -3.61 -44.84
CA ALA A 9 -6.99 -2.39 -45.55
C ALA A 9 -8.21 -1.49 -45.81
N TYR A 10 -9.31 -2.04 -46.31
CA TYR A 10 -10.57 -1.29 -46.52
C TYR A 10 -11.14 -0.73 -45.22
N THR A 11 -11.12 -1.52 -44.14
CA THR A 11 -11.59 -1.08 -42.82
C THR A 11 -10.71 0.03 -42.26
N PHE A 12 -9.39 -0.06 -42.46
CA PHE A 12 -8.43 0.96 -42.06
C PHE A 12 -8.57 2.25 -42.88
N GLU A 13 -8.72 2.16 -44.20
CA GLU A 13 -8.96 3.32 -45.08
C GLU A 13 -10.27 4.02 -44.74
N HIS A 14 -11.35 3.26 -44.54
CA HIS A 14 -12.66 3.81 -44.15
C HIS A 14 -12.60 4.45 -42.75
N PHE A 15 -11.88 3.85 -41.81
CA PHE A 15 -11.64 4.43 -40.48
C PHE A 15 -10.81 5.72 -40.56
N MET A 16 -9.74 5.72 -41.36
CA MET A 16 -8.90 6.88 -41.58
C MET A 16 -9.68 8.02 -42.24
N LEU A 17 -10.52 7.74 -43.24
CA LEU A 17 -11.41 8.73 -43.88
C LEU A 17 -12.32 9.45 -42.87
N ILE A 18 -12.91 8.70 -41.92
CA ILE A 18 -13.86 9.26 -40.94
C ILE A 18 -13.14 9.98 -39.78
N TYR A 19 -12.00 9.45 -39.32
CA TYR A 19 -11.37 9.91 -38.07
C TYR A 19 -10.06 10.70 -38.26
N ARG A 20 -9.57 10.93 -39.50
CA ARG A 20 -8.29 11.61 -39.80
C ARG A 20 -8.08 12.89 -38.98
N GLY A 21 -9.04 13.81 -38.99
CA GLY A 21 -8.91 15.09 -38.32
C GLY A 21 -8.85 15.00 -36.79
N THR A 22 -9.42 13.96 -36.20
CA THR A 22 -9.33 13.70 -34.76
C THR A 22 -8.03 12.98 -34.41
N LEU A 23 -7.62 12.01 -35.23
CA LEU A 23 -6.35 11.30 -35.10
C LEU A 23 -5.16 12.25 -35.20
N VAL A 24 -5.15 13.16 -36.19
CA VAL A 24 -4.09 14.17 -36.34
C VAL A 24 -4.03 15.11 -35.12
N ARG A 25 -5.17 15.52 -34.58
CA ARG A 25 -5.20 16.36 -33.36
C ARG A 25 -4.68 15.61 -32.13
N VAL A 26 -5.05 14.34 -31.96
CA VAL A 26 -4.55 13.50 -30.87
C VAL A 26 -3.06 13.23 -31.03
N ALA A 27 -2.60 12.86 -32.22
CA ALA A 27 -1.18 12.62 -32.51
C ALA A 27 -0.33 13.87 -32.26
N ARG A 28 -0.79 15.05 -32.70
CA ARG A 28 -0.11 16.33 -32.38
C ARG A 28 -0.04 16.58 -30.88
N ALA A 29 -1.12 16.33 -30.15
CA ALA A 29 -1.12 16.51 -28.69
C ALA A 29 -0.19 15.52 -27.99
N VAL A 30 -0.17 14.26 -28.40
CA VAL A 30 0.75 13.23 -27.87
C VAL A 30 2.19 13.60 -28.18
N ALA A 31 2.50 14.05 -29.40
CA ALA A 31 3.84 14.52 -29.76
C ALA A 31 4.29 15.70 -28.89
N LEU A 32 3.40 16.68 -28.64
CA LEU A 32 3.69 17.80 -27.74
C LEU A 32 3.91 17.34 -26.29
N ILE A 33 3.16 16.34 -25.82
CA ILE A 33 3.33 15.76 -24.48
C ILE A 33 4.68 15.04 -24.37
N VAL A 34 5.07 14.27 -25.40
CA VAL A 34 6.38 13.61 -25.44
C VAL A 34 7.50 14.65 -25.45
N LEU A 35 7.40 15.71 -26.26
CA LEU A 35 8.36 16.81 -26.28
C LEU A 35 8.43 17.53 -24.92
N ALA A 36 7.30 17.74 -24.26
CA ALA A 36 7.26 18.34 -22.93
C ALA A 36 7.95 17.43 -21.89
N ALA A 37 7.68 16.12 -21.90
CA ALA A 37 8.36 15.17 -21.03
C ALA A 37 9.87 15.11 -21.30
N LEU A 38 10.29 15.14 -22.57
CA LEU A 38 11.70 15.21 -22.95
C LEU A 38 12.36 16.50 -22.47
N ALA A 39 11.68 17.65 -22.59
CA ALA A 39 12.19 18.92 -22.11
C ALA A 39 12.32 18.94 -20.58
N LEU A 40 11.37 18.36 -19.85
CA LEU A 40 11.47 18.22 -18.39
C LEU A 40 12.67 17.34 -18.00
N GLU A 41 12.86 16.21 -18.67
CA GLU A 41 14.00 15.31 -18.43
C GLU A 41 15.34 15.96 -18.76
N ALA A 42 15.43 16.62 -19.92
CA ALA A 42 16.68 17.22 -20.38
C ALA A 42 17.06 18.48 -19.60
N PHE A 43 16.10 19.32 -19.16
CA PHE A 43 16.40 20.63 -18.59
C PHE A 43 16.07 20.75 -17.10
N VAL A 44 14.89 20.28 -16.67
CA VAL A 44 14.44 20.47 -15.28
C VAL A 44 15.12 19.46 -14.36
N PHE A 45 15.08 18.18 -14.72
CA PHE A 45 15.64 17.14 -13.86
C PHE A 45 17.17 17.01 -13.95
N ASN A 46 17.79 17.68 -14.93
CA ASN A 46 19.24 17.83 -15.06
C ASN A 46 19.71 19.24 -14.66
N VAL A 47 18.96 19.95 -13.80
CA VAL A 47 19.34 21.31 -13.37
C VAL A 47 20.75 21.38 -12.77
N ASN A 48 21.18 20.37 -12.02
CA ASN A 48 22.50 20.31 -11.41
C ASN A 48 23.65 20.15 -12.42
N TYR A 49 23.38 19.53 -13.58
CA TYR A 49 24.33 19.50 -14.70
C TYR A 49 24.58 20.93 -15.19
N PHE A 50 23.53 21.69 -15.49
CA PHE A 50 23.67 23.08 -15.96
C PHE A 50 24.23 24.02 -14.88
N ALA A 51 23.82 23.86 -13.62
CA ALA A 51 24.30 24.69 -12.50
C ALA A 51 25.80 24.50 -12.27
N SER A 52 26.32 23.30 -12.47
CA SER A 52 27.74 22.97 -12.27
C SER A 52 28.61 23.18 -13.52
N ALA A 53 28.04 23.58 -14.67
CA ALA A 53 28.79 23.73 -15.93
C ALA A 53 29.91 24.79 -15.87
N GLY A 54 29.77 25.79 -14.99
CA GLY A 54 30.78 26.82 -14.77
C GLY A 54 31.78 26.51 -13.66
N TYR A 55 31.67 25.33 -13.02
CA TYR A 55 32.53 25.00 -11.88
C TYR A 55 33.94 24.61 -12.35
N ARG A 56 34.94 24.94 -11.53
CA ARG A 56 36.32 24.50 -11.74
C ARG A 56 36.62 23.40 -10.74
N THR A 57 36.71 22.17 -11.23
CA THR A 57 37.03 21.00 -10.41
C THR A 57 38.40 21.17 -9.77
N ILE A 58 38.47 20.97 -8.45
CA ILE A 58 39.71 20.91 -7.69
C ILE A 58 39.85 19.49 -7.18
N ASP A 59 40.97 18.86 -7.53
CA ASP A 59 41.32 17.52 -7.07
C ASP A 59 42.04 17.61 -5.72
N LEU A 60 41.52 16.91 -4.71
CA LEU A 60 42.12 16.81 -3.38
C LEU A 60 42.74 15.44 -3.12
N THR A 61 42.77 14.56 -4.11
CA THR A 61 43.20 13.17 -3.98
C THR A 61 44.66 13.08 -3.49
N ASP A 62 45.55 13.93 -4.00
CA ASP A 62 46.96 14.00 -3.57
C ASP A 62 47.16 14.51 -2.12
N ARG A 63 46.10 15.03 -1.49
CA ARG A 63 46.14 15.54 -0.11
C ARG A 63 45.51 14.58 0.90
N LEU A 64 45.09 13.39 0.47
CA LEU A 64 44.58 12.35 1.35
C LEU A 64 45.73 11.73 2.14
N SER A 65 45.55 11.61 3.46
CA SER A 65 46.49 10.94 4.36
C SER A 65 46.19 9.45 4.58
N LEU A 66 45.28 8.88 3.78
CA LEU A 66 44.80 7.50 3.90
C LEU A 66 45.77 6.49 3.26
N THR A 67 45.72 5.24 3.72
CA THR A 67 46.45 4.14 3.10
C THR A 67 45.91 3.82 1.70
N GLN A 68 46.78 3.49 0.76
CA GLN A 68 46.39 3.08 -0.60
C GLN A 68 46.39 1.55 -0.70
N SER A 69 45.41 1.00 -1.42
CA SER A 69 45.34 -0.39 -1.84
C SER A 69 46.33 -0.66 -2.99
N ASP A 70 46.57 -1.94 -3.29
CA ASP A 70 47.43 -2.37 -4.40
C ASP A 70 46.94 -1.85 -5.77
N ASP A 71 45.64 -1.60 -5.89
CA ASP A 71 44.99 -1.07 -7.10
C ASP A 71 44.98 0.48 -7.18
N GLY A 72 45.55 1.16 -6.18
CA GLY A 72 45.68 2.62 -6.14
C GLY A 72 44.53 3.39 -5.47
N SER A 73 43.43 2.72 -5.09
CA SER A 73 42.32 3.32 -4.35
C SER A 73 42.67 3.53 -2.88
N TYR A 74 42.15 4.59 -2.26
CA TYR A 74 42.33 4.88 -0.84
C TYR A 74 41.41 4.03 0.03
N VAL A 75 41.94 3.50 1.12
CA VAL A 75 41.27 2.58 2.01
C VAL A 75 40.84 3.32 3.27
N LEU A 76 39.52 3.46 3.45
CA LEU A 76 38.93 3.92 4.70
C LEU A 76 38.68 2.71 5.61
N THR A 77 39.05 2.83 6.87
CA THR A 77 38.87 1.79 7.89
C THR A 77 38.10 2.33 9.08
N ASP A 78 37.62 1.44 9.95
CA ASP A 78 36.91 1.84 11.17
C ASP A 78 37.72 2.82 12.05
N VAL A 79 39.05 2.72 12.02
CA VAL A 79 39.94 3.63 12.77
C VAL A 79 40.34 4.88 11.96
N ASP A 80 40.33 4.78 10.63
CA ASP A 80 40.81 5.81 9.71
C ASP A 80 39.74 6.10 8.64
N HIS A 81 38.69 6.80 9.05
CA HIS A 81 37.52 7.18 8.23
C HIS A 81 37.26 8.69 8.19
N VAL A 82 38.24 9.49 8.62
CA VAL A 82 38.15 10.96 8.69
C VAL A 82 39.16 11.56 7.72
N MET A 83 38.67 12.41 6.82
CA MET A 83 39.49 13.16 5.87
C MET A 83 39.45 14.64 6.24
N GLU A 84 40.60 15.22 6.57
CA GLU A 84 40.74 16.64 6.91
C GLU A 84 41.64 17.37 5.91
N PHE A 85 41.16 18.50 5.41
CA PHE A 85 41.85 19.38 4.48
C PHE A 85 41.98 20.78 5.07
N TRP A 86 43.21 21.29 5.10
CA TRP A 86 43.54 22.59 5.66
C TRP A 86 43.98 23.57 4.57
N ASN A 87 43.78 24.87 4.82
CA ASN A 87 44.22 25.96 3.94
C ASN A 87 43.71 25.85 2.49
N LEU A 88 42.43 25.54 2.31
CA LEU A 88 41.79 25.45 0.99
C LEU A 88 41.65 26.84 0.33
N ASN A 89 41.23 27.86 1.09
CA ASN A 89 41.03 29.25 0.67
C ASN A 89 40.32 29.39 -0.69
N THR A 90 39.25 28.61 -0.87
CA THR A 90 38.50 28.54 -2.13
C THR A 90 37.00 28.51 -1.85
N GLU A 91 36.21 28.95 -2.82
CA GLU A 91 34.75 28.84 -2.74
C GLU A 91 34.35 27.38 -3.01
N VAL A 92 33.61 26.75 -2.10
CA VAL A 92 33.18 25.34 -2.24
C VAL A 92 31.66 25.29 -2.39
N ARG A 93 31.22 24.82 -3.57
CA ARG A 93 29.81 24.71 -3.95
C ARG A 93 29.31 23.27 -3.97
N ASN A 94 30.19 22.30 -4.23
CA ASN A 94 29.88 20.89 -4.06
C ASN A 94 31.13 20.08 -3.74
N ILE A 95 30.90 18.87 -3.22
CA ILE A 95 31.90 17.84 -2.98
C ILE A 95 31.46 16.60 -3.75
N ARG A 96 32.40 15.94 -4.43
CA ARG A 96 32.22 14.60 -5.00
C ARG A 96 33.14 13.63 -4.27
N LEU A 97 32.56 12.58 -3.71
CA LEU A 97 33.29 11.43 -3.18
C LEU A 97 33.21 10.29 -4.19
N ALA A 98 34.31 10.03 -4.90
CA ALA A 98 34.36 8.98 -5.90
C ALA A 98 34.74 7.66 -5.24
N PHE A 99 33.87 6.68 -5.36
CA PHE A 99 34.02 5.35 -4.78
C PHE A 99 34.37 4.34 -5.87
N ASP A 100 35.21 3.37 -5.53
CA ASP A 100 35.55 2.26 -6.42
C ASP A 100 34.27 1.53 -6.84
N PRO A 101 33.98 1.40 -8.16
CA PRO A 101 32.78 0.76 -8.64
C PRO A 101 32.72 -0.75 -8.35
N ASP A 102 33.84 -1.43 -8.14
CA ASP A 102 33.89 -2.88 -7.94
C ASP A 102 33.72 -3.28 -6.46
N GLN A 103 33.69 -2.31 -5.56
CA GLN A 103 33.45 -2.57 -4.13
C GLN A 103 31.99 -2.97 -3.84
N PRO A 104 31.74 -3.63 -2.69
CA PRO A 104 30.39 -3.96 -2.24
C PRO A 104 29.48 -2.73 -2.12
N ALA A 105 28.25 -2.83 -2.66
CA ALA A 105 27.29 -1.73 -2.62
C ALA A 105 26.74 -1.54 -1.20
N GLN A 106 26.87 -0.32 -0.67
CA GLN A 106 26.33 0.05 0.63
C GLN A 106 25.87 1.51 0.63
N LEU A 107 25.10 1.87 1.65
CA LEU A 107 24.69 3.25 1.92
C LEU A 107 25.51 3.76 3.10
N ILE A 108 26.22 4.87 2.91
CA ILE A 108 27.03 5.50 3.95
C ILE A 108 26.48 6.88 4.28
N SER A 109 26.48 7.25 5.55
CA SER A 109 26.13 8.60 5.99
C SER A 109 27.42 9.40 6.21
N VAL A 110 27.55 10.52 5.52
CA VAL A 110 28.74 11.37 5.55
C VAL A 110 28.45 12.65 6.33
N LYS A 111 29.24 12.89 7.36
CA LYS A 111 29.28 14.14 8.13
C LYS A 111 30.28 15.09 7.47
N ILE A 112 29.82 16.28 7.11
CA ILE A 112 30.65 17.31 6.48
C ILE A 112 30.72 18.50 7.43
N GLN A 113 31.92 18.96 7.73
CA GLN A 113 32.16 20.12 8.58
C GLN A 113 33.16 21.04 7.89
N PHE A 114 32.93 22.35 7.94
CA PHE A 114 33.85 23.31 7.35
C PHE A 114 33.94 24.59 8.18
N THR A 115 35.01 25.34 7.96
CA THR A 115 35.15 26.75 8.35
C THR A 115 35.03 27.63 7.11
N ASP A 116 34.37 28.77 7.24
CA ASP A 116 34.17 29.72 6.14
C ASP A 116 34.32 31.17 6.65
N ASP A 117 34.12 32.17 5.79
CA ASP A 117 34.28 33.59 6.17
C ASP A 117 33.34 34.01 7.34
N ALA A 118 32.27 33.26 7.59
CA ALA A 118 31.34 33.49 8.68
C ALA A 118 31.63 32.62 9.93
N HIS A 119 32.40 31.54 9.80
CA HIS A 119 32.61 30.54 10.86
C HIS A 119 34.10 30.21 11.03
N GLN A 120 34.70 30.71 12.12
CA GLN A 120 36.10 30.45 12.47
C GLN A 120 36.36 29.03 13.02
N THR A 121 35.31 28.34 13.48
CA THR A 121 35.36 26.97 14.00
C THR A 121 34.46 26.07 13.17
N TYR A 122 34.77 24.77 13.12
CA TYR A 122 33.94 23.79 12.42
C TYR A 122 32.47 23.92 12.84
N PHE A 123 31.60 24.01 11.85
CA PHE A 123 30.17 24.11 12.07
C PHE A 123 29.59 22.75 12.49
N ASP A 124 29.49 22.50 13.79
CA ASP A 124 28.89 21.28 14.36
C ASP A 124 27.55 21.58 15.08
N SER A 125 26.79 20.51 15.30
CA SER A 125 25.55 20.58 16.06
C SER A 125 25.85 20.81 17.54
N THR A 126 25.28 21.87 18.08
CA THR A 126 25.32 22.19 19.52
C THR A 126 23.92 22.11 20.11
N LYS A 127 23.78 22.40 21.41
CA LYS A 127 22.47 22.53 22.06
C LYS A 127 21.57 23.60 21.42
N TYR A 128 22.15 24.61 20.75
CA TYR A 128 21.42 25.78 20.24
C TYR A 128 21.43 25.90 18.71
N THR A 129 22.29 25.16 18.02
CA THR A 129 22.47 25.23 16.57
C THR A 129 22.57 23.83 15.98
N VAL A 130 21.98 23.62 14.81
CA VAL A 130 22.16 22.39 14.05
C VAL A 130 23.25 22.64 13.01
N GLY A 131 24.25 21.76 12.98
CA GLY A 131 25.35 21.81 12.02
C GLY A 131 24.88 21.46 10.60
N VAL A 132 25.83 21.17 9.71
CA VAL A 132 25.51 20.63 8.39
C VAL A 132 24.82 19.26 8.55
N PRO A 133 23.65 19.02 7.94
CA PRO A 133 22.99 17.72 7.99
C PRO A 133 23.87 16.60 7.39
N LEU A 134 23.70 15.38 7.90
CA LEU A 134 24.32 14.19 7.30
C LEU A 134 23.84 13.99 5.85
N ALA A 135 24.78 13.58 4.99
CA ALA A 135 24.50 13.25 3.60
C ALA A 135 24.59 11.74 3.39
N ASP A 136 23.46 11.11 3.03
CA ASP A 136 23.44 9.69 2.66
C ASP A 136 23.91 9.51 1.22
N ILE A 137 24.96 8.72 1.03
CA ILE A 137 25.62 8.48 -0.25
C ILE A 137 25.70 6.97 -0.49
N SER A 138 25.29 6.54 -1.68
CA SER A 138 25.52 5.16 -2.10
C SER A 138 26.88 5.04 -2.77
N THR A 139 27.64 4.00 -2.40
CA THR A 139 28.91 3.66 -3.06
C THR A 139 28.73 3.20 -4.52
N LYS A 140 27.49 2.94 -4.96
CA LYS A 140 27.18 2.45 -6.32
C LYS A 140 26.41 3.46 -7.18
N VAL A 141 25.62 4.35 -6.58
CA VAL A 141 24.79 5.32 -7.34
C VAL A 141 25.56 6.63 -7.52
N GLU A 142 26.11 6.85 -8.73
CA GLU A 142 26.95 8.02 -9.05
C GLU A 142 26.28 9.36 -8.71
N GLN A 143 24.98 9.51 -8.97
CA GLN A 143 24.26 10.76 -8.67
C GLN A 143 24.27 11.12 -7.18
N SER A 144 24.32 10.12 -6.30
CA SER A 144 24.36 10.32 -4.85
C SER A 144 25.74 10.75 -4.33
N MET A 145 26.80 10.54 -5.12
CA MET A 145 28.18 10.86 -4.74
C MET A 145 28.48 12.38 -4.72
N PHE A 146 27.56 13.20 -5.21
CA PHE A 146 27.69 14.66 -5.24
C PHE A 146 26.86 15.30 -4.13
N VAL A 147 27.52 16.03 -3.23
CA VAL A 147 26.88 16.78 -2.16
C VAL A 147 27.04 18.27 -2.42
N ASN A 148 25.92 18.97 -2.62
CA ASN A 148 25.93 20.42 -2.75
C ASN A 148 26.11 21.09 -1.38
N LEU A 149 26.96 22.11 -1.32
CA LEU A 149 27.22 22.92 -0.13
C LEU A 149 26.84 24.39 -0.37
N GLN A 150 26.39 25.06 0.69
CA GLN A 150 26.09 26.48 0.70
C GLN A 150 26.97 27.12 1.77
N THR A 151 28.15 27.57 1.36
CA THR A 151 29.18 28.14 2.22
C THR A 151 29.12 29.67 2.16
N SER A 152 29.53 30.35 3.24
CA SER A 152 29.63 31.81 3.27
C SER A 152 31.04 32.22 2.85
N GLY A 153 31.18 32.56 1.56
CA GLY A 153 32.46 33.02 1.03
C GLY A 153 33.47 31.89 0.83
N ARG A 154 34.70 32.05 1.32
CA ARG A 154 35.76 31.04 1.12
C ARG A 154 35.82 30.04 2.26
N VAL A 155 36.01 28.78 1.92
CA VAL A 155 36.26 27.70 2.89
C VAL A 155 37.76 27.62 3.18
N GLU A 156 38.13 27.63 4.47
CA GLU A 156 39.51 27.46 4.91
C GLU A 156 39.82 25.99 5.22
N ASN A 157 39.03 25.37 6.10
CA ASN A 157 39.22 23.99 6.54
C ASN A 157 37.96 23.17 6.25
N LEU A 158 38.15 21.93 5.82
CA LEU A 158 37.09 20.99 5.48
C LEU A 158 37.39 19.63 6.11
N ARG A 159 36.42 19.10 6.85
CA ARG A 159 36.46 17.77 7.43
C ARG A 159 35.29 16.94 6.90
N ILE A 160 35.59 15.74 6.45
CA ILE A 160 34.63 14.77 5.94
C ILE A 160 34.82 13.48 6.74
N GLU A 161 33.75 13.02 7.38
CA GLU A 161 33.76 11.86 8.27
C GLU A 161 32.64 10.90 7.91
N ILE A 162 32.92 9.61 7.90
CA ILE A 162 31.91 8.56 7.69
C ILE A 162 31.25 8.26 9.04
N ALA A 163 30.05 8.79 9.25
CA ALA A 163 29.33 8.75 10.52
C ALA A 163 28.48 7.47 10.72
N GLY A 164 28.88 6.37 10.08
CA GLY A 164 28.06 5.16 9.87
C GLY A 164 27.31 4.64 11.10
N GLU A 165 28.01 4.51 12.22
CA GLU A 165 27.46 3.90 13.43
C GLU A 165 26.47 4.80 14.19
N GLU A 166 26.71 6.12 14.23
CA GLU A 166 25.84 7.08 14.95
C GLU A 166 24.46 7.25 14.30
N ALA A 167 24.33 6.91 13.01
CA ALA A 167 23.09 7.00 12.23
C ALA A 167 22.32 5.67 12.11
N GLY A 168 22.81 4.58 12.72
CA GLY A 168 22.15 3.27 12.73
C GLY A 168 22.29 2.45 11.45
N GLY A 169 23.26 2.76 10.59
CA GLY A 169 23.61 1.97 9.40
C GLY A 169 24.85 1.11 9.65
N GLU A 170 24.78 -0.20 9.39
CA GLU A 170 25.97 -1.05 9.40
C GLU A 170 26.88 -0.66 8.23
N VAL A 171 28.00 -0.01 8.53
CA VAL A 171 29.04 0.29 7.55
C VAL A 171 30.01 -0.89 7.50
N SER A 172 30.22 -1.44 6.31
CA SER A 172 31.17 -2.51 6.09
C SER A 172 32.50 -1.93 5.62
N TYR A 173 33.51 -1.99 6.48
CA TYR A 173 34.89 -1.64 6.15
C TYR A 173 35.66 -2.85 5.59
N PRO A 174 36.68 -2.63 4.74
CA PRO A 174 37.16 -1.34 4.23
C PRO A 174 36.25 -0.73 3.15
N ILE A 175 36.21 0.61 3.09
CA ILE A 175 35.60 1.35 1.98
C ILE A 175 36.70 1.82 1.04
N LEU A 176 36.51 1.62 -0.26
CA LEU A 176 37.46 2.00 -1.29
C LEU A 176 37.06 3.32 -1.95
N LEU A 177 37.93 4.31 -1.86
CA LEU A 177 37.72 5.66 -2.37
C LEU A 177 38.73 5.97 -3.48
N ASP A 178 38.25 6.27 -4.68
CA ASP A 178 39.09 6.64 -5.82
C ASP A 178 39.62 8.08 -5.68
N GLY A 179 38.84 8.97 -5.05
CA GLY A 179 39.28 10.34 -4.82
C GLY A 179 38.20 11.29 -4.28
N VAL A 180 38.65 12.48 -3.90
CA VAL A 180 37.80 13.57 -3.38
C VAL A 180 37.97 14.79 -4.26
N TYR A 181 36.85 15.30 -4.78
CA TYR A 181 36.86 16.45 -5.69
C TYR A 181 35.94 17.56 -5.17
N LEU A 182 36.42 18.79 -5.21
CA LEU A 182 35.60 19.98 -4.95
C LEU A 182 35.13 20.61 -6.26
N ASN A 183 33.94 21.19 -6.25
CA ASN A 183 33.38 21.92 -7.40
C ASN A 183 33.38 21.07 -8.68
N ALA A 184 33.11 19.78 -8.55
CA ALA A 184 33.06 18.87 -9.69
C ALA A 184 31.82 19.15 -10.55
N HIS A 185 32.01 19.15 -11.87
CA HIS A 185 30.91 19.19 -12.82
C HIS A 185 30.10 17.89 -12.73
N ARG A 186 28.79 18.01 -12.51
CA ARG A 186 27.91 16.84 -12.46
C ARG A 186 27.70 16.30 -13.88
N PRO A 187 27.69 14.97 -14.09
CA PRO A 187 27.40 14.40 -15.41
C PRO A 187 25.93 14.56 -15.79
N PHE A 188 25.66 14.63 -17.10
CA PHE A 188 24.29 14.59 -17.62
C PHE A 188 23.75 13.16 -17.52
N ALA A 189 22.56 12.99 -16.96
CA ALA A 189 21.96 11.68 -16.78
C ALA A 189 20.50 11.66 -17.21
N PHE A 190 20.19 10.82 -18.20
CA PHE A 190 18.82 10.61 -18.67
C PHE A 190 18.21 9.38 -17.98
N SER A 191 17.19 9.59 -17.15
CA SER A 191 16.45 8.51 -16.51
C SER A 191 15.25 8.10 -17.36
N GLY A 192 15.32 6.92 -17.97
CA GLY A 192 14.20 6.35 -18.73
C GLY A 192 12.95 6.13 -17.88
N TRP A 193 13.13 5.76 -16.59
CA TRP A 193 12.03 5.57 -15.65
C TRP A 193 11.33 6.88 -15.29
N ARG A 194 12.08 7.93 -14.98
CA ARG A 194 11.54 9.26 -14.68
C ARG A 194 10.79 9.84 -15.87
N PHE A 195 11.41 9.77 -17.05
CA PHE A 195 10.77 10.18 -18.31
C PHE A 195 9.45 9.43 -18.53
N GLY A 196 9.45 8.10 -18.37
CA GLY A 196 8.25 7.26 -18.49
C GLY A 196 7.16 7.64 -17.48
N ALA A 197 7.52 7.86 -16.21
CA ALA A 197 6.58 8.26 -15.16
C ALA A 197 5.94 9.62 -15.47
N VAL A 198 6.74 10.63 -15.85
CA VAL A 198 6.24 11.96 -16.23
C VAL A 198 5.37 11.90 -17.48
N LEU A 199 5.76 11.10 -18.48
CA LEU A 199 4.96 10.89 -19.67
C LEU A 199 3.58 10.29 -19.33
N ILE A 200 3.53 9.27 -18.46
CA ILE A 200 2.28 8.66 -17.99
C ILE A 200 1.41 9.69 -17.27
N LEU A 201 1.99 10.51 -16.38
CA LEU A 201 1.27 11.56 -15.66
C LEU A 201 0.66 12.60 -16.62
N LEU A 202 1.43 13.08 -17.60
CA LEU A 202 0.96 14.04 -18.59
C LEU A 202 -0.11 13.45 -19.52
N LEU A 203 0.04 12.19 -19.93
CA LEU A 203 -0.98 11.47 -20.70
C LEU A 203 -2.26 11.27 -19.89
N GLY A 204 -2.15 10.94 -18.60
CA GLY A 204 -3.27 10.87 -17.67
C GLY A 204 -4.01 12.20 -17.55
N ALA A 205 -3.28 13.30 -17.35
CA ALA A 205 -3.85 14.65 -17.30
C ALA A 205 -4.57 15.02 -18.61
N TYR A 206 -3.99 14.66 -19.76
CA TYR A 206 -4.62 14.85 -21.07
C TYR A 206 -5.87 13.99 -21.26
N LEU A 207 -5.86 12.75 -20.77
CA LEU A 207 -6.96 11.80 -20.87
C LEU A 207 -8.15 12.22 -19.99
N PHE A 208 -7.90 12.67 -18.75
CA PHE A 208 -8.94 13.06 -17.78
C PHE A 208 -9.36 14.53 -17.84
N ARG A 209 -8.82 15.35 -18.73
CA ARG A 209 -9.31 16.73 -18.89
C ARG A 209 -10.82 16.77 -19.18
N PRO A 210 -11.60 17.74 -18.64
CA PRO A 210 -13.07 17.77 -18.79
C PRO A 210 -13.60 17.71 -20.23
N LYS A 211 -12.82 18.21 -21.20
CA LYS A 211 -13.18 18.19 -22.63
C LYS A 211 -12.89 16.86 -23.35
N SER A 212 -12.37 15.86 -22.64
CA SER A 212 -11.94 14.58 -23.20
C SER A 212 -13.11 13.75 -23.74
N ALA A 213 -12.80 12.86 -24.69
CA ALA A 213 -13.78 11.97 -25.32
C ALA A 213 -14.34 10.94 -24.33
N ILE A 214 -13.57 10.54 -23.31
CA ILE A 214 -14.00 9.54 -22.32
C ILE A 214 -15.25 9.97 -21.52
N TYR A 215 -15.46 11.27 -21.33
CA TYR A 215 -16.65 11.81 -20.67
C TYR A 215 -17.90 11.79 -21.56
N ARG A 216 -17.74 11.61 -22.88
CA ARG A 216 -18.84 11.48 -23.84
C ARG A 216 -19.30 10.04 -24.01
N ILE A 217 -18.48 9.06 -23.61
CA ILE A 217 -18.81 7.64 -23.68
C ILE A 217 -19.67 7.30 -22.46
N ARG A 218 -20.99 7.38 -22.61
CA ARG A 218 -21.93 6.93 -21.57
C ARG A 218 -21.89 5.42 -21.44
N ILE A 219 -21.72 4.92 -20.22
CA ILE A 219 -21.49 3.49 -19.99
C ILE A 219 -22.68 2.63 -20.43
N VAL A 220 -23.91 3.12 -20.17
CA VAL A 220 -25.15 2.42 -20.52
C VAL A 220 -25.39 2.40 -22.02
N GLU A 221 -25.18 3.54 -22.70
CA GLU A 221 -25.42 3.68 -24.13
C GLU A 221 -24.32 3.02 -24.99
N ASN A 222 -23.07 2.98 -24.48
CA ASN A 222 -21.91 2.45 -25.19
C ASN A 222 -21.28 1.29 -24.40
N PRO A 223 -21.97 0.13 -24.27
CA PRO A 223 -21.52 -0.94 -23.40
C PRO A 223 -20.21 -1.58 -23.84
N ARG A 224 -19.98 -1.79 -25.15
CA ARG A 224 -18.75 -2.40 -25.66
C ARG A 224 -17.52 -1.51 -25.42
N LYS A 225 -17.61 -0.23 -25.81
CA LYS A 225 -16.51 0.74 -25.64
C LYS A 225 -16.19 1.01 -24.18
N SER A 226 -17.21 1.21 -23.34
CA SER A 226 -16.99 1.41 -21.91
C SER A 226 -16.37 0.18 -21.26
N LYS A 227 -16.86 -1.03 -21.57
CA LYS A 227 -16.31 -2.27 -21.02
C LYS A 227 -14.85 -2.50 -21.42
N ALA A 228 -14.49 -2.24 -22.68
CA ALA A 228 -13.09 -2.32 -23.13
C ALA A 228 -12.19 -1.35 -22.36
N GLY A 229 -12.64 -0.11 -22.15
CA GLY A 229 -11.90 0.88 -21.36
C GLY A 229 -11.73 0.48 -19.89
N ILE A 230 -12.79 -0.05 -19.26
CA ILE A 230 -12.75 -0.52 -17.87
C ILE A 230 -11.81 -1.73 -17.73
N VAL A 231 -11.90 -2.72 -18.64
CA VAL A 231 -11.02 -3.90 -18.61
C VAL A 231 -9.56 -3.50 -18.82
N CYS A 232 -9.28 -2.56 -19.73
CA CYS A 232 -7.94 -2.03 -19.92
C CYS A 232 -7.41 -1.35 -18.66
N ALA A 233 -8.22 -0.51 -18.00
CA ALA A 233 -7.82 0.14 -16.75
C ALA A 233 -7.54 -0.87 -15.64
N VAL A 234 -8.39 -1.87 -15.46
CA VAL A 234 -8.15 -2.95 -14.48
C VAL A 234 -6.89 -3.75 -14.80
N ALA A 235 -6.64 -4.07 -16.07
CA ALA A 235 -5.42 -4.78 -16.46
C ALA A 235 -4.16 -3.97 -16.10
N VAL A 236 -4.20 -2.65 -16.28
CA VAL A 236 -3.12 -1.75 -15.85
C VAL A 236 -3.00 -1.72 -14.33
N GLU A 237 -4.10 -1.57 -13.58
CA GLU A 237 -4.10 -1.60 -12.11
C GLU A 237 -3.51 -2.92 -11.57
N VAL A 238 -3.92 -4.06 -12.12
CA VAL A 238 -3.40 -5.38 -11.74
C VAL A 238 -1.92 -5.52 -12.09
N ALA A 239 -1.48 -5.03 -13.25
CA ALA A 239 -0.07 -5.05 -13.63
C ALA A 239 0.78 -4.18 -12.68
N LEU A 240 0.29 -2.99 -12.33
CA LEU A 240 0.97 -2.09 -11.39
C LEU A 240 1.02 -2.67 -9.98
N LEU A 241 -0.05 -3.27 -9.49
CA LEU A 241 -0.09 -3.93 -8.18
C LEU A 241 0.87 -5.12 -8.11
N THR A 242 0.87 -5.96 -9.15
CA THR A 242 1.78 -7.09 -9.28
C THR A 242 3.24 -6.60 -9.29
N LEU A 243 3.56 -5.61 -10.13
CA LEU A 243 4.90 -5.03 -10.19
C LEU A 243 5.32 -4.44 -8.86
N PHE A 244 4.41 -3.72 -8.18
CA PHE A 244 4.67 -3.11 -6.88
C PHE A 244 5.02 -4.13 -5.80
N LEU A 245 4.32 -5.28 -5.76
CA LEU A 245 4.62 -6.37 -4.84
C LEU A 245 5.99 -7.00 -5.11
N PHE A 246 6.22 -7.44 -6.34
CA PHE A 246 7.43 -8.18 -6.71
C PHE A 246 8.69 -7.31 -6.69
N TYR A 247 8.59 -6.05 -7.10
CA TYR A 247 9.74 -5.13 -7.09
C TYR A 247 10.03 -4.59 -5.69
N GLY A 248 9.00 -4.40 -4.88
CA GLY A 248 9.11 -3.61 -3.65
C GLY A 248 9.33 -4.41 -2.37
N SER A 249 8.82 -5.65 -2.27
CA SER A 249 8.86 -6.42 -1.02
C SER A 249 9.83 -7.60 -1.11
N ASN A 250 10.64 -7.82 -0.07
CA ASN A 250 11.42 -9.06 0.08
C ASN A 250 10.61 -10.19 0.74
N LEU A 251 9.36 -9.93 1.15
CA LEU A 251 8.50 -10.88 1.86
C LEU A 251 7.69 -11.77 0.90
N VAL A 252 8.14 -11.91 -0.35
CA VAL A 252 7.38 -12.64 -1.37
C VAL A 252 7.50 -14.16 -1.19
N GLY A 253 8.64 -14.66 -0.72
CA GLY A 253 8.87 -16.09 -0.46
C GLY A 253 8.89 -16.95 -1.73
N VAL A 254 9.24 -16.37 -2.88
CA VAL A 254 9.34 -17.05 -4.17
C VAL A 254 10.69 -16.74 -4.82
N ALA A 255 11.34 -17.76 -5.36
CA ALA A 255 12.63 -17.65 -6.04
C ALA A 255 12.60 -18.31 -7.43
N THR A 256 13.34 -17.71 -8.36
CA THR A 256 13.56 -18.16 -9.74
C THR A 256 15.00 -17.83 -10.16
N ALA A 257 15.44 -18.34 -11.31
CA ALA A 257 16.75 -18.01 -11.89
C ALA A 257 17.01 -16.48 -12.05
N GLY A 258 15.96 -15.64 -12.12
CA GLY A 258 16.07 -14.19 -12.29
C GLY A 258 15.47 -13.36 -11.15
N TYR A 259 14.98 -13.97 -10.06
CA TYR A 259 14.32 -13.27 -8.96
C TYR A 259 14.60 -14.01 -7.65
N ASN A 260 15.08 -13.30 -6.62
CA ASN A 260 15.57 -13.91 -5.37
C ASN A 260 16.53 -15.08 -5.62
N TYR A 261 17.49 -14.90 -6.53
CA TYR A 261 18.41 -15.95 -6.99
C TYR A 261 19.13 -16.67 -5.84
N GLY A 262 19.50 -15.95 -4.77
CA GLY A 262 20.16 -16.54 -3.60
C GLY A 262 19.32 -17.58 -2.84
N SER A 263 18.01 -17.60 -3.06
CA SER A 263 17.07 -18.58 -2.48
C SER A 263 16.53 -19.56 -3.53
N TRP A 264 17.06 -19.52 -4.76
CA TRP A 264 16.67 -20.41 -5.85
C TRP A 264 17.43 -21.74 -5.74
N ASP A 265 16.72 -22.86 -5.93
CA ASP A 265 17.28 -24.22 -5.77
C ASP A 265 18.18 -24.68 -6.93
N GLY A 266 18.36 -23.85 -7.96
CA GLY A 266 19.22 -24.14 -9.12
C GLY A 266 18.60 -25.02 -10.20
N ALA A 267 17.40 -25.57 -9.99
CA ALA A 267 16.80 -26.57 -10.88
C ALA A 267 15.31 -26.31 -11.20
N SER A 268 14.53 -25.86 -10.24
CA SER A 268 13.09 -25.65 -10.39
C SER A 268 12.80 -24.41 -11.23
N LEU A 269 11.69 -24.40 -11.97
CA LEU A 269 11.23 -23.17 -12.64
C LEU A 269 10.94 -22.06 -11.61
N VAL A 270 10.34 -22.45 -10.49
CA VAL A 270 9.99 -21.61 -9.35
C VAL A 270 10.05 -22.49 -8.10
N ASN A 271 10.73 -22.04 -7.04
CA ASN A 271 10.63 -22.62 -5.70
C ASN A 271 10.16 -21.58 -4.68
N THR A 272 9.68 -22.06 -3.54
CA THR A 272 9.19 -21.23 -2.42
C THR A 272 10.12 -21.37 -1.24
N PHE A 273 10.24 -20.33 -0.43
CA PHE A 273 11.07 -20.33 0.78
C PHE A 273 10.43 -19.46 1.88
N GLU A 274 10.84 -19.69 3.12
CA GLU A 274 10.28 -19.02 4.29
C GLU A 274 10.76 -17.57 4.39
N VAL A 275 9.83 -16.67 4.73
CA VAL A 275 10.07 -15.23 4.85
C VAL A 275 9.30 -14.65 6.02
N GLY A 276 9.83 -13.59 6.63
CA GLY A 276 9.19 -12.87 7.73
C GLY A 276 9.41 -13.46 9.13
N GLY A 277 10.29 -14.46 9.27
CA GLY A 277 10.64 -15.12 10.54
C GLY A 277 9.62 -16.16 11.00
N ASP A 278 9.90 -16.79 12.14
CA ASP A 278 9.16 -17.94 12.66
C ASP A 278 7.69 -17.60 12.95
N ASN A 279 7.45 -16.44 13.57
CA ASN A 279 6.10 -15.96 13.84
C ASN A 279 5.25 -15.78 12.56
N ALA A 280 5.86 -15.59 11.39
CA ALA A 280 5.14 -15.46 10.14
C ALA A 280 4.68 -16.80 9.53
N GLN A 281 5.18 -17.93 10.04
CA GLN A 281 4.90 -19.27 9.50
C GLN A 281 3.65 -19.92 10.09
N GLN A 282 2.91 -19.26 11.00
CA GLN A 282 1.76 -19.83 11.70
C GLN A 282 0.74 -20.54 10.80
N TYR A 283 0.39 -19.96 9.64
CA TYR A 283 -0.55 -20.59 8.72
C TYR A 283 0.02 -21.80 7.98
N ALA A 284 1.33 -21.80 7.72
CA ALA A 284 2.02 -22.95 7.13
C ALA A 284 2.09 -24.10 8.14
N GLU A 285 2.48 -23.82 9.39
CA GLU A 285 2.52 -24.81 10.47
C GLU A 285 1.12 -25.39 10.76
N LEU A 286 0.08 -24.55 10.80
CA LEU A 286 -1.29 -25.05 10.95
C LEU A 286 -1.71 -25.97 9.80
N ALA A 287 -1.29 -25.69 8.56
CA ALA A 287 -1.57 -26.56 7.43
C ALA A 287 -0.88 -27.92 7.55
N LYS A 288 0.36 -27.95 8.05
CA LYS A 288 1.10 -29.19 8.34
C LYS A 288 0.37 -30.01 9.40
N SER A 289 0.04 -29.41 10.54
CA SER A 289 -0.70 -30.09 11.61
C SER A 289 -2.07 -30.60 11.16
N MET A 290 -2.80 -29.82 10.34
CA MET A 290 -4.09 -30.26 9.78
C MET A 290 -3.95 -31.45 8.84
N ALA A 291 -2.86 -31.56 8.08
CA ALA A 291 -2.59 -32.71 7.23
C ALA A 291 -2.36 -34.00 8.06
N GLU A 292 -1.92 -33.88 9.31
CA GLU A 292 -1.78 -34.98 10.27
C GLU A 292 -3.04 -35.21 11.13
N GLY A 293 -4.11 -34.44 10.91
CA GLY A 293 -5.34 -34.53 11.69
C GLY A 293 -5.31 -33.81 13.04
N LYS A 294 -4.30 -32.96 13.29
CA LYS A 294 -4.17 -32.11 14.48
C LYS A 294 -4.67 -30.69 14.19
N LEU A 295 -5.10 -29.99 15.24
CA LEU A 295 -5.60 -28.60 15.14
C LEU A 295 -4.76 -27.58 15.93
N TYR A 296 -3.75 -28.06 16.64
CA TYR A 296 -2.73 -27.27 17.34
C TYR A 296 -1.42 -27.32 16.54
N LEU A 297 -0.51 -26.39 16.80
CA LEU A 297 0.82 -26.32 16.16
C LEU A 297 1.74 -27.38 16.75
N GLU A 298 2.62 -27.97 15.92
CA GLU A 298 3.58 -29.00 16.38
C GLU A 298 4.62 -28.48 17.38
N GLU A 299 4.88 -27.17 17.38
CA GLU A 299 5.86 -26.58 18.28
C GLU A 299 5.40 -26.67 19.73
N GLU A 300 6.23 -27.27 20.59
CA GLU A 300 5.89 -27.46 21.99
C GLU A 300 6.17 -26.21 22.83
N PRO A 301 5.23 -25.77 23.67
CA PRO A 301 5.48 -24.70 24.63
C PRO A 301 6.57 -25.10 25.64
N PRO A 302 7.49 -24.18 26.00
CA PRO A 302 8.55 -24.48 26.95
C PRO A 302 7.98 -24.76 28.33
N GLN A 303 8.69 -25.55 29.13
CA GLN A 303 8.18 -26.03 30.41
C GLN A 303 7.88 -24.88 31.38
N TRP A 304 8.71 -23.83 31.37
CA TRP A 304 8.49 -22.66 32.20
C TRP A 304 7.14 -21.98 31.88
N LEU A 305 6.71 -21.94 30.62
CA LEU A 305 5.42 -21.35 30.23
C LEU A 305 4.25 -22.23 30.65
N LYS A 306 4.43 -23.56 30.62
CA LYS A 306 3.45 -24.53 31.13
C LYS A 306 3.26 -24.42 32.65
N ASP A 307 4.33 -24.11 33.36
CA ASP A 307 4.34 -23.97 34.82
C ASP A 307 3.90 -22.58 35.31
N MET A 308 3.78 -21.59 34.42
CA MET A 308 3.32 -20.24 34.77
C MET A 308 1.87 -20.26 35.25
N ALA A 309 1.63 -19.61 36.39
CA ALA A 309 0.27 -19.42 36.91
C ALA A 309 -0.59 -18.49 36.03
N ASP A 310 0.03 -17.45 35.46
CA ASP A 310 -0.60 -16.55 34.48
C ASP A 310 0.31 -16.43 33.25
N PRO A 311 0.15 -17.32 32.26
CA PRO A 311 0.96 -17.29 31.05
C PRO A 311 0.61 -16.11 30.14
N TYR A 312 -0.44 -15.33 30.44
CA TYR A 312 -0.92 -14.25 29.57
C TYR A 312 -0.27 -12.89 29.87
N ASP A 313 0.32 -12.73 31.05
CA ASP A 313 1.06 -11.52 31.42
C ASP A 313 2.41 -11.41 30.66
N LYS A 314 2.55 -10.36 29.85
CA LYS A 314 3.75 -10.14 29.03
C LYS A 314 5.01 -9.88 29.87
N GLY A 315 4.89 -9.15 30.98
CA GLY A 315 6.02 -8.82 31.82
C GLY A 315 6.59 -10.06 32.50
N ALA A 316 5.72 -10.90 33.05
CA ALA A 316 6.09 -12.18 33.64
C ALA A 316 6.74 -13.13 32.62
N ARG A 317 6.20 -13.19 31.39
CA ARG A 317 6.81 -13.97 30.31
C ARG A 317 8.21 -13.45 29.96
N ASP A 318 8.41 -12.13 29.91
CA ASP A 318 9.71 -11.54 29.60
C ASP A 318 10.76 -11.81 30.66
N GLU A 319 10.38 -11.78 31.94
CA GLU A 319 11.27 -12.14 33.05
C GLU A 319 11.61 -13.63 33.02
N ALA A 320 10.63 -14.50 32.79
CA ALA A 320 10.83 -15.94 32.70
C ALA A 320 11.74 -16.30 31.51
N GLN A 321 11.47 -15.78 30.31
CA GLN A 321 12.29 -16.00 29.12
C GLN A 321 13.73 -15.51 29.30
N LYS A 322 13.93 -14.36 29.97
CA LYS A 322 15.28 -13.87 30.30
C LYS A 322 16.00 -14.79 31.28
N ALA A 323 15.29 -15.37 32.25
CA ALA A 323 15.87 -16.24 33.25
C ALA A 323 16.23 -17.64 32.69
N THR A 324 15.41 -18.19 31.79
CA THR A 324 15.61 -19.54 31.22
C THR A 324 16.44 -19.52 29.94
N GLY A 325 16.39 -18.44 29.16
CA GLY A 325 16.98 -18.35 27.83
C GLY A 325 16.19 -19.11 26.75
N GLU A 326 15.09 -19.76 27.09
CA GLU A 326 14.27 -20.53 26.15
C GLU A 326 13.15 -19.67 25.55
N PRO A 327 13.06 -19.55 24.20
CA PRO A 327 12.04 -18.74 23.56
C PRO A 327 10.65 -19.37 23.64
N TYR A 328 9.62 -18.54 23.38
CA TYR A 328 8.24 -18.97 23.21
C TYR A 328 7.66 -18.34 21.94
N LEU A 329 6.62 -18.94 21.36
CA LEU A 329 5.96 -18.40 20.17
C LEU A 329 5.10 -17.17 20.52
N PHE A 330 5.30 -16.08 19.80
CA PHE A 330 4.56 -14.84 20.00
C PHE A 330 3.35 -14.73 19.07
N ASP A 331 2.29 -14.07 19.52
CA ASP A 331 1.04 -13.85 18.78
C ASP A 331 0.36 -15.16 18.32
N VAL A 332 0.39 -16.16 19.19
CA VAL A 332 -0.34 -17.43 19.09
C VAL A 332 -1.26 -17.59 20.30
N ALA A 333 -2.34 -18.35 20.16
CA ALA A 333 -3.18 -18.72 21.29
C ALA A 333 -2.56 -19.89 22.07
N TYR A 334 -2.26 -19.69 23.35
CA TYR A 334 -1.79 -20.75 24.23
C TYR A 334 -2.93 -21.28 25.09
N TYR A 335 -3.33 -22.53 24.90
CA TYR A 335 -4.44 -23.14 25.61
C TYR A 335 -4.13 -24.60 25.91
N ASP A 336 -4.39 -25.03 27.14
CA ASP A 336 -4.24 -26.42 27.60
C ASP A 336 -2.88 -27.06 27.21
N GLY A 337 -1.78 -26.30 27.35
CA GLY A 337 -0.43 -26.78 27.07
C GLY A 337 -0.02 -26.82 25.60
N HIS A 338 -0.85 -26.29 24.70
CA HIS A 338 -0.63 -26.32 23.24
C HIS A 338 -0.73 -24.91 22.63
N TYR A 339 -0.05 -24.70 21.50
CA TYR A 339 -0.21 -23.49 20.69
C TYR A 339 -1.24 -23.68 19.58
N TYR A 340 -2.05 -22.65 19.35
CA TYR A 340 -3.08 -22.59 18.31
C TYR A 340 -2.97 -21.30 17.53
N VAL A 341 -3.28 -21.38 16.23
CA VAL A 341 -3.50 -20.18 15.42
C VAL A 341 -4.89 -19.61 15.73
N TYR A 342 -4.95 -18.42 16.31
CA TYR A 342 -6.22 -17.75 16.63
C TYR A 342 -6.81 -16.97 15.45
N PHE A 343 -6.00 -16.75 14.40
CA PHE A 343 -6.46 -16.12 13.17
C PHE A 343 -7.51 -16.97 12.44
N GLY A 344 -8.25 -16.33 11.55
CA GLY A 344 -9.27 -16.99 10.74
C GLY A 344 -8.70 -18.18 9.96
N VAL A 345 -9.46 -19.29 9.93
CA VAL A 345 -9.06 -20.57 9.33
C VAL A 345 -9.18 -20.61 7.80
N VAL A 346 -9.99 -19.73 7.21
CA VAL A 346 -10.30 -19.76 5.77
C VAL A 346 -9.06 -19.57 4.89
N PRO A 347 -8.11 -18.66 5.18
CA PRO A 347 -6.85 -18.59 4.46
C PRO A 347 -6.09 -19.92 4.39
N VAL A 348 -6.08 -20.70 5.47
CA VAL A 348 -5.43 -22.02 5.52
C VAL A 348 -6.13 -23.00 4.59
N LEU A 349 -7.45 -23.10 4.70
CA LEU A 349 -8.25 -24.02 3.88
C LEU A 349 -8.25 -23.65 2.39
N LEU A 350 -8.12 -22.37 2.06
CA LEU A 350 -8.15 -21.88 0.68
C LEU A 350 -6.79 -21.99 -0.01
N PHE A 351 -5.70 -21.73 0.71
CA PHE A 351 -4.36 -21.61 0.12
C PHE A 351 -3.37 -22.61 0.70
N TYR A 352 -3.11 -22.59 2.02
CA TYR A 352 -1.98 -23.31 2.61
C TYR A 352 -2.18 -24.82 2.59
N LEU A 353 -3.32 -25.33 3.07
CA LEU A 353 -3.56 -26.76 3.17
C LEU A 353 -3.61 -27.44 1.78
N PRO A 354 -4.37 -26.92 0.79
CA PRO A 354 -4.33 -27.49 -0.55
C PRO A 354 -2.94 -27.46 -1.18
N PHE A 355 -2.19 -26.37 -0.99
CA PHE A 355 -0.85 -26.24 -1.56
C PHE A 355 0.14 -27.21 -0.90
N TYR A 356 0.11 -27.34 0.42
CA TYR A 356 0.96 -28.26 1.18
C TYR A 356 0.67 -29.72 0.80
N LEU A 357 -0.61 -30.12 0.71
CA LEU A 357 -0.99 -31.47 0.30
C LEU A 357 -0.55 -31.82 -1.14
N LEU A 358 -0.43 -30.82 -2.02
CA LEU A 358 -0.01 -31.02 -3.42
C LEU A 358 1.50 -30.97 -3.62
N THR A 359 2.22 -30.20 -2.81
CA THR A 359 3.64 -29.86 -3.07
C THR A 359 4.59 -30.28 -1.95
N GLY A 360 4.09 -30.47 -0.73
CA GLY A 360 4.89 -30.64 0.48
C GLY A 360 5.59 -29.36 0.97
N ALA A 361 5.40 -28.22 0.29
CA ALA A 361 6.06 -26.96 0.59
C ALA A 361 5.12 -25.95 1.27
N ASN A 362 5.69 -24.96 1.95
CA ASN A 362 4.94 -23.85 2.55
C ASN A 362 4.39 -22.92 1.45
N PHE A 363 3.12 -22.52 1.58
CA PHE A 363 2.52 -21.58 0.64
C PHE A 363 3.07 -20.15 0.84
N PRO A 364 3.53 -19.47 -0.23
CA PRO A 364 4.04 -18.11 -0.15
C PRO A 364 2.90 -17.10 0.08
N THR A 365 2.80 -16.58 1.31
CA THR A 365 1.73 -15.68 1.77
C THR A 365 1.47 -14.51 0.82
N ALA A 366 2.52 -13.89 0.29
CA ALA A 366 2.41 -12.75 -0.59
C ALA A 366 1.68 -13.04 -1.90
N ILE A 367 1.79 -14.28 -2.41
CA ILE A 367 1.03 -14.71 -3.58
C ILE A 367 -0.45 -14.79 -3.25
N GLY A 368 -0.80 -15.28 -2.04
CA GLY A 368 -2.19 -15.25 -1.55
C GLY A 368 -2.73 -13.82 -1.44
N VAL A 369 -1.94 -12.91 -0.87
CA VAL A 369 -2.29 -11.48 -0.77
C VAL A 369 -2.51 -10.89 -2.17
N LEU A 370 -1.63 -11.18 -3.13
CA LEU A 370 -1.75 -10.69 -4.50
C LEU A 370 -3.01 -11.22 -5.20
N VAL A 371 -3.26 -12.53 -5.13
CA VAL A 371 -4.45 -13.16 -5.73
C VAL A 371 -5.72 -12.53 -5.16
N MET A 372 -5.78 -12.32 -3.84
CA MET A 372 -6.93 -11.73 -3.19
C MET A 372 -7.05 -10.23 -3.45
N ALA A 373 -5.93 -9.51 -3.60
CA ALA A 373 -5.93 -8.11 -4.03
C ALA A 373 -6.48 -7.96 -5.45
N ILE A 374 -6.07 -8.82 -6.39
CA ILE A 374 -6.61 -8.88 -7.76
C ILE A 374 -8.10 -9.21 -7.72
N ALA A 375 -8.51 -10.19 -6.91
CA ALA A 375 -9.92 -10.53 -6.73
C ALA A 375 -10.71 -9.34 -6.18
N PHE A 376 -10.15 -8.57 -5.24
CA PHE A 376 -10.76 -7.35 -4.72
C PHE A 376 -10.88 -6.26 -5.80
N VAL A 377 -9.83 -5.97 -6.58
CA VAL A 377 -9.89 -4.98 -7.67
C VAL A 377 -10.96 -5.36 -8.70
N LEU A 378 -11.00 -6.62 -9.11
CA LEU A 378 -12.01 -7.15 -10.04
C LEU A 378 -13.41 -7.05 -9.44
N GLY A 379 -13.59 -7.44 -8.18
CA GLY A 379 -14.87 -7.42 -7.48
C GLY A 379 -15.39 -5.99 -7.26
N ALA A 380 -14.54 -5.08 -6.78
CA ALA A 380 -14.86 -3.66 -6.59
C ALA A 380 -15.22 -2.99 -7.93
N THR A 381 -14.47 -3.27 -8.99
CA THR A 381 -14.78 -2.79 -10.34
C THR A 381 -16.10 -3.37 -10.84
N ALA A 382 -16.34 -4.67 -10.72
CA ALA A 382 -17.58 -5.31 -11.17
C ALA A 382 -18.79 -4.78 -10.39
N LEU A 383 -18.64 -4.56 -9.08
CA LEU A 383 -19.64 -3.96 -8.21
C LEU A 383 -19.93 -2.52 -8.63
N LEU A 384 -18.90 -1.72 -8.85
CA LEU A 384 -19.01 -0.34 -9.31
C LEU A 384 -19.72 -0.24 -10.67
N ASP A 385 -19.30 -1.05 -11.65
CA ASP A 385 -19.91 -1.12 -12.99
C ASP A 385 -21.40 -1.44 -12.89
N ARG A 386 -21.75 -2.36 -11.99
CA ARG A 386 -23.12 -2.75 -11.74
C ARG A 386 -23.94 -1.59 -11.13
N PHE A 387 -23.44 -0.92 -10.10
CA PHE A 387 -24.13 0.24 -9.55
C PHE A 387 -24.28 1.35 -10.60
N ALA A 388 -23.20 1.67 -11.32
CA ALA A 388 -23.17 2.72 -12.32
C ALA A 388 -24.15 2.47 -13.47
N ARG A 389 -24.30 1.23 -13.95
CA ARG A 389 -25.19 0.89 -15.08
C ARG A 389 -26.66 0.80 -14.71
N TYR A 390 -26.98 0.28 -13.52
CA TYR A 390 -28.35 -0.05 -13.16
C TYR A 390 -29.02 0.98 -12.26
N HIS A 391 -28.27 1.83 -11.56
CA HIS A 391 -28.81 2.84 -10.65
C HIS A 391 -28.63 4.28 -11.14
N PHE A 392 -27.84 4.47 -12.21
CA PHE A 392 -27.54 5.77 -12.78
C PHE A 392 -27.60 5.75 -14.32
N ARG A 393 -28.02 6.85 -14.93
CA ARG A 393 -28.22 7.00 -16.38
C ARG A 393 -27.13 7.84 -17.05
N ALA A 394 -26.52 8.78 -16.33
CA ALA A 394 -25.61 9.77 -16.88
C ALA A 394 -24.13 9.51 -16.57
N VAL A 395 -23.75 8.30 -16.15
CA VAL A 395 -22.35 7.97 -15.86
C VAL A 395 -21.58 7.77 -17.15
N SER A 396 -20.49 8.51 -17.31
CA SER A 396 -19.54 8.36 -18.41
C SER A 396 -18.35 7.49 -18.02
N LEU A 397 -17.63 6.95 -19.01
CA LEU A 397 -16.40 6.20 -18.79
C LEU A 397 -15.37 7.03 -18.01
N GLY A 398 -15.22 8.32 -18.34
CA GLY A 398 -14.31 9.21 -17.62
C GLY A 398 -14.66 9.37 -16.14
N MET A 399 -15.95 9.56 -15.82
CA MET A 399 -16.40 9.65 -14.42
C MET A 399 -16.19 8.33 -13.68
N TYR A 400 -16.45 7.21 -14.35
CA TYR A 400 -16.27 5.87 -13.80
C TYR A 400 -14.80 5.63 -13.42
N LEU A 401 -13.87 5.82 -14.37
CA LEU A 401 -12.44 5.57 -14.16
C LEU A 401 -11.87 6.52 -13.09
N LEU A 402 -12.29 7.79 -13.10
CA LEU A 402 -11.83 8.78 -12.12
C LEU A 402 -12.23 8.42 -10.68
N LEU A 403 -13.33 7.68 -10.49
CA LEU A 403 -13.79 7.20 -9.18
C LEU A 403 -13.29 5.79 -8.84
N GLN A 404 -13.02 4.95 -9.84
CA GLN A 404 -12.41 3.63 -9.65
C GLN A 404 -11.00 3.75 -9.04
N ILE A 405 -10.17 4.64 -9.60
CA ILE A 405 -8.77 4.81 -9.18
C ILE A 405 -8.66 5.02 -7.65
N PRO A 406 -9.32 6.03 -7.04
CA PRO A 406 -9.25 6.22 -5.59
C PRO A 406 -9.99 5.12 -4.81
N LEU A 407 -11.05 4.52 -5.35
CA LEU A 407 -11.75 3.41 -4.69
C LEU A 407 -10.81 2.22 -4.44
N VAL A 408 -9.86 1.98 -5.35
CA VAL A 408 -8.84 0.93 -5.24
C VAL A 408 -7.62 1.47 -4.50
N ALA A 409 -6.95 2.49 -5.03
CA ALA A 409 -5.66 2.99 -4.51
C ALA A 409 -5.74 3.53 -3.08
N CYS A 410 -6.85 4.16 -2.69
CA CYS A 410 -7.00 4.76 -1.37
C CYS A 410 -7.72 3.85 -0.35
N SER A 411 -8.06 2.61 -0.73
CA SER A 411 -8.78 1.68 0.15
C SER A 411 -7.92 1.05 1.24
N GLY A 412 -6.60 1.29 1.26
CA GLY A 412 -5.66 0.67 2.19
C GLY A 412 -4.96 -0.58 1.63
N ILE A 413 -5.43 -1.15 0.51
CA ILE A 413 -4.83 -2.35 -0.09
C ILE A 413 -3.37 -2.18 -0.51
N LEU A 414 -2.96 -0.97 -0.90
CA LEU A 414 -1.56 -0.72 -1.30
C LEU A 414 -0.61 -0.98 -0.14
N TYR A 415 -1.00 -0.66 1.09
CA TYR A 415 -0.21 -0.97 2.28
C TYR A 415 -0.14 -2.49 2.53
N LEU A 416 -1.24 -3.21 2.32
CA LEU A 416 -1.27 -4.67 2.46
C LEU A 416 -0.41 -5.39 1.41
N VAL A 417 -0.32 -4.83 0.20
CA VAL A 417 0.53 -5.35 -0.88
C VAL A 417 2.00 -4.99 -0.65
N LYS A 418 2.27 -3.82 -0.08
CA LYS A 418 3.62 -3.38 0.34
C LYS A 418 4.21 -4.28 1.42
N PHE A 419 3.38 -4.66 2.39
CA PHE A 419 3.75 -5.50 3.53
C PHE A 419 2.89 -6.78 3.57
N PRO A 420 3.15 -7.74 2.66
CA PRO A 420 2.25 -8.87 2.39
C PRO A 420 2.45 -10.04 3.37
N THR A 421 2.30 -9.76 4.66
CA THR A 421 2.48 -10.74 5.75
C THR A 421 1.24 -11.59 6.00
N PHE A 422 1.34 -12.55 6.93
CA PHE A 422 0.21 -13.38 7.35
C PHE A 422 -0.93 -12.56 7.99
N TYR A 423 -0.67 -11.35 8.48
CA TYR A 423 -1.70 -10.39 8.92
C TYR A 423 -2.48 -9.78 7.74
N SER A 424 -1.81 -9.53 6.62
CA SER A 424 -2.39 -8.89 5.44
C SER A 424 -3.34 -9.81 4.69
N LEU A 425 -3.06 -11.12 4.69
CA LEU A 425 -3.86 -12.13 4.00
C LEU A 425 -5.32 -12.22 4.48
N PRO A 426 -5.65 -12.39 5.77
CA PRO A 426 -7.03 -12.45 6.24
C PRO A 426 -7.82 -11.16 5.96
N ILE A 427 -7.17 -9.99 6.08
CA ILE A 427 -7.77 -8.70 5.73
C ILE A 427 -8.12 -8.67 4.24
N MET A 428 -7.16 -9.01 3.37
CA MET A 428 -7.38 -9.02 1.93
C MET A 428 -8.46 -10.04 1.50
N CYS A 429 -8.46 -11.24 2.11
CA CYS A 429 -9.51 -12.24 1.93
C CYS A 429 -10.88 -11.69 2.31
N GLY A 430 -11.00 -11.07 3.49
CA GLY A 430 -12.23 -10.47 3.97
C GLY A 430 -12.77 -9.38 3.03
N LEU A 431 -11.90 -8.50 2.54
CA LEU A 431 -12.25 -7.45 1.58
C LEU A 431 -12.74 -8.03 0.24
N ALA A 432 -11.98 -8.96 -0.34
CA ALA A 432 -12.34 -9.60 -1.60
C ALA A 432 -13.67 -10.34 -1.52
N PHE A 433 -13.87 -11.17 -0.48
CA PHE A 433 -15.12 -11.87 -0.26
C PHE A 433 -16.29 -10.90 -0.03
N SER A 434 -16.07 -9.80 0.68
CA SER A 434 -17.09 -8.78 0.89
C SER A 434 -17.57 -8.16 -0.43
N VAL A 435 -16.65 -7.73 -1.30
CA VAL A 435 -17.03 -7.10 -2.59
C VAL A 435 -17.70 -8.09 -3.55
N TRP A 436 -17.21 -9.34 -3.61
CA TRP A 436 -17.84 -10.39 -4.40
C TRP A 436 -19.20 -10.82 -3.85
N GLY A 437 -19.35 -10.86 -2.53
CA GLY A 437 -20.61 -11.07 -1.84
C GLY A 437 -21.66 -10.04 -2.25
N LEU A 438 -21.32 -8.75 -2.16
CA LEU A 438 -22.18 -7.64 -2.58
C LEU A 438 -22.49 -7.69 -4.08
N TYR A 439 -21.51 -8.03 -4.92
CA TYR A 439 -21.70 -8.17 -6.36
C TYR A 439 -22.71 -9.27 -6.69
N CYS A 440 -22.55 -10.46 -6.11
CA CYS A 440 -23.43 -11.60 -6.30
C CYS A 440 -24.86 -11.30 -5.79
N TRP A 441 -25.00 -10.67 -4.62
CA TRP A 441 -26.28 -10.19 -4.11
C TRP A 441 -26.95 -9.20 -5.05
N SER A 442 -26.22 -8.19 -5.52
CA SER A 442 -26.73 -7.26 -6.52
C SER A 442 -27.11 -7.96 -7.84
N ARG A 443 -26.39 -9.03 -8.21
CA ARG A 443 -26.65 -9.85 -9.41
C ARG A 443 -27.93 -10.67 -9.33
N SER A 444 -28.26 -11.17 -8.15
CA SER A 444 -29.44 -11.99 -7.93
C SER A 444 -30.74 -11.32 -8.38
N SER A 445 -30.89 -10.00 -8.21
CA SER A 445 -32.12 -9.28 -8.51
C SER A 445 -32.57 -9.36 -9.97
N MET A 446 -31.65 -9.60 -10.91
CA MET A 446 -31.92 -9.62 -12.36
C MET A 446 -31.62 -10.97 -13.01
N ALA A 447 -31.14 -11.96 -12.25
CA ALA A 447 -30.74 -13.24 -12.80
C ALA A 447 -31.92 -14.20 -12.96
N ARG A 448 -31.87 -15.06 -13.99
CA ARG A 448 -32.80 -16.19 -14.16
C ARG A 448 -32.65 -17.22 -13.03
N HIS A 449 -31.41 -17.48 -12.60
CA HIS A 449 -31.07 -18.38 -11.49
C HIS A 449 -30.76 -17.59 -10.20
N ARG A 450 -31.77 -16.96 -9.60
CA ARG A 450 -31.60 -16.08 -8.42
C ARG A 450 -30.95 -16.80 -7.23
N CYS A 451 -31.40 -18.01 -6.93
CA CYS A 451 -30.91 -18.84 -5.83
C CYS A 451 -29.39 -19.05 -5.86
N GLY A 452 -28.80 -19.34 -7.04
CA GLY A 452 -27.36 -19.57 -7.16
C GLY A 452 -26.54 -18.32 -6.83
N TRP A 453 -26.99 -17.14 -7.27
CA TRP A 453 -26.33 -15.87 -6.96
C TRP A 453 -26.49 -15.46 -5.50
N LEU A 454 -27.66 -15.74 -4.89
CA LEU A 454 -27.87 -15.52 -3.45
C LEU A 454 -27.00 -16.44 -2.61
N PHE A 455 -26.91 -17.73 -2.97
CA PHE A 455 -26.06 -18.70 -2.31
C PHE A 455 -24.59 -18.31 -2.42
N ALA A 456 -24.10 -18.03 -3.64
CA ALA A 456 -22.72 -17.60 -3.84
C ALA A 456 -22.39 -16.31 -3.08
N GLY A 457 -23.26 -15.31 -3.12
CA GLY A 457 -23.04 -14.05 -2.42
C GLY A 457 -23.01 -14.21 -0.89
N SER A 458 -23.91 -15.05 -0.36
CA SER A 458 -23.98 -15.31 1.07
C SER A 458 -22.86 -16.24 1.54
N LEU A 459 -22.37 -17.15 0.69
CA LEU A 459 -21.18 -17.96 0.96
C LEU A 459 -19.94 -17.07 1.06
N CYS A 460 -19.74 -16.16 0.11
CA CYS A 460 -18.64 -15.19 0.20
C CYS A 460 -18.73 -14.38 1.51
N MET A 461 -19.89 -13.81 1.82
CA MET A 461 -20.07 -13.06 3.08
C MET A 461 -19.89 -13.92 4.32
N ALA A 462 -20.33 -15.17 4.32
CA ALA A 462 -20.16 -16.07 5.46
C ALA A 462 -18.68 -16.45 5.67
N LEU A 463 -17.91 -16.65 4.59
CA LEU A 463 -16.47 -16.93 4.67
C LEU A 463 -15.67 -15.77 5.26
N VAL A 464 -16.18 -14.53 5.23
CA VAL A 464 -15.59 -13.38 5.93
C VAL A 464 -15.46 -13.67 7.44
N ALA A 465 -16.38 -14.43 8.03
CA ALA A 465 -16.31 -14.84 9.44
C ALA A 465 -15.04 -15.63 9.77
N GLY A 466 -14.56 -16.44 8.82
CA GLY A 466 -13.34 -17.22 8.97
C GLY A 466 -12.09 -16.52 8.40
N CYS A 467 -12.18 -15.25 8.01
CA CYS A 467 -11.05 -14.43 7.57
C CYS A 467 -10.84 -13.23 8.51
N ARG A 468 -11.82 -12.32 8.53
CA ARG A 468 -11.79 -11.02 9.21
C ARG A 468 -13.20 -10.70 9.73
N PRO A 469 -13.61 -11.23 10.90
CA PRO A 469 -14.99 -11.19 11.39
C PRO A 469 -15.60 -9.78 11.47
N GLN A 470 -14.78 -8.75 11.70
CA GLN A 470 -15.20 -7.35 11.79
C GLN A 470 -15.95 -6.89 10.53
N LEU A 471 -15.53 -7.39 9.36
CA LEU A 471 -16.15 -7.06 8.08
C LEU A 471 -17.52 -7.71 7.85
N LEU A 472 -17.94 -8.67 8.70
CA LEU A 472 -19.30 -9.24 8.63
C LEU A 472 -20.39 -8.19 8.82
N VAL A 473 -20.08 -7.02 9.40
CA VAL A 473 -21.01 -5.90 9.48
C VAL A 473 -21.55 -5.50 8.10
N LEU A 474 -20.78 -5.72 7.01
CA LEU A 474 -21.21 -5.47 5.64
C LEU A 474 -22.38 -6.36 5.21
N SER A 475 -22.60 -7.49 5.89
CA SER A 475 -23.78 -8.34 5.68
C SER A 475 -25.08 -7.60 5.98
N PHE A 476 -25.05 -6.55 6.82
CA PHE A 476 -26.21 -5.68 7.05
C PHE A 476 -26.63 -4.87 5.82
N LEU A 477 -25.78 -4.77 4.77
CA LEU A 477 -26.21 -4.23 3.48
C LEU A 477 -27.30 -5.09 2.82
N ALA A 478 -27.48 -6.35 3.25
CA ALA A 478 -28.63 -7.15 2.86
C ALA A 478 -29.96 -6.46 3.16
N PHE A 479 -30.06 -5.69 4.26
CA PHE A 479 -31.29 -4.97 4.61
C PHE A 479 -31.68 -3.95 3.53
N PRO A 480 -30.92 -2.87 3.25
CA PRO A 480 -31.34 -1.90 2.24
C PRO A 480 -31.48 -2.51 0.84
N LEU A 481 -30.74 -3.57 0.51
CA LEU A 481 -30.81 -4.25 -0.78
C LEU A 481 -32.08 -5.11 -0.95
N PHE A 482 -32.49 -5.82 0.10
CA PHE A 482 -33.52 -6.87 0.00
C PHE A 482 -34.80 -6.57 0.79
N TRP A 483 -34.80 -5.62 1.73
CA TRP A 483 -35.94 -5.31 2.61
C TRP A 483 -37.24 -5.11 1.84
N ARG A 484 -37.19 -4.29 0.79
CA ARG A 484 -38.39 -4.01 0.00
C ARG A 484 -38.91 -5.28 -0.68
N THR A 485 -38.04 -6.02 -1.35
CA THR A 485 -38.41 -7.20 -2.14
C THR A 485 -39.03 -8.30 -1.26
N TYR A 486 -38.47 -8.53 -0.07
CA TYR A 486 -38.87 -9.66 0.77
C TYR A 486 -39.90 -9.29 1.85
N ILE A 487 -39.73 -8.13 2.49
CA ILE A 487 -40.60 -7.66 3.58
C ILE A 487 -41.76 -6.82 3.02
N THR A 488 -41.45 -5.73 2.31
CA THR A 488 -42.50 -4.79 1.85
C THR A 488 -43.40 -5.41 0.77
N GLU A 489 -42.81 -6.10 -0.21
CA GLU A 489 -43.52 -6.79 -1.30
C GLU A 489 -43.94 -8.22 -0.90
N ARG A 490 -43.72 -8.62 0.37
CA ARG A 490 -44.13 -9.88 0.98
C ARG A 490 -43.73 -11.15 0.22
N ARG A 491 -42.66 -11.09 -0.58
CA ARG A 491 -42.20 -12.24 -1.38
C ARG A 491 -41.81 -13.44 -0.51
N LEU A 492 -41.44 -13.23 0.75
CA LEU A 492 -41.18 -14.32 1.72
C LEU A 492 -42.36 -15.28 1.89
N LEU A 493 -43.60 -14.81 1.73
CA LEU A 493 -44.81 -15.63 1.84
C LEU A 493 -45.05 -16.51 0.60
N THR A 494 -44.23 -16.37 -0.45
CA THR A 494 -44.31 -17.21 -1.65
C THR A 494 -43.31 -18.36 -1.53
N ALA A 495 -43.65 -19.55 -2.05
CA ALA A 495 -42.73 -20.70 -2.06
C ALA A 495 -41.39 -20.38 -2.75
N ALA A 496 -41.41 -19.57 -3.81
CA ALA A 496 -40.22 -19.10 -4.48
C ALA A 496 -39.36 -18.18 -3.60
N GLY A 497 -39.97 -17.24 -2.88
CA GLY A 497 -39.25 -16.33 -1.98
C GLY A 497 -38.72 -17.03 -0.72
N ALA A 498 -39.44 -18.02 -0.18
CA ALA A 498 -38.94 -18.86 0.91
C ALA A 498 -37.69 -19.66 0.47
N ARG A 499 -37.70 -20.22 -0.75
CA ARG A 499 -36.52 -20.88 -1.33
C ARG A 499 -35.36 -19.91 -1.53
N GLU A 500 -35.63 -18.70 -2.03
CA GLU A 500 -34.60 -17.66 -2.20
C GLU A 500 -34.00 -17.23 -0.85
N PHE A 501 -34.82 -17.08 0.20
CA PHE A 501 -34.36 -16.79 1.56
C PHE A 501 -33.55 -17.95 2.15
N ALA A 502 -33.96 -19.19 1.94
CA ALA A 502 -33.18 -20.36 2.33
C ALA A 502 -31.81 -20.38 1.63
N CYS A 503 -31.73 -20.02 0.34
CA CYS A 503 -30.44 -19.88 -0.36
C CYS A 503 -29.58 -18.72 0.18
N LEU A 504 -30.18 -17.69 0.78
CA LEU A 504 -29.46 -16.60 1.42
C LEU A 504 -28.96 -16.99 2.83
N ALA A 505 -29.77 -17.72 3.60
CA ALA A 505 -29.42 -18.12 4.98
C ALA A 505 -28.54 -19.37 5.06
N ALA A 506 -28.71 -20.34 4.17
CA ALA A 506 -28.02 -21.65 4.25
C ALA A 506 -26.49 -21.53 4.29
N PRO A 507 -25.82 -20.70 3.48
CA PRO A 507 -24.37 -20.55 3.58
C PRO A 507 -23.88 -20.02 4.93
N TYR A 508 -24.61 -19.09 5.55
CA TYR A 508 -24.27 -18.60 6.89
C TYR A 508 -24.36 -19.72 7.92
N VAL A 509 -25.44 -20.51 7.88
CA VAL A 509 -25.62 -21.63 8.81
C VAL A 509 -24.52 -22.68 8.62
N MET A 510 -24.20 -23.03 7.37
CA MET A 510 -23.15 -24.01 7.06
C MET A 510 -21.77 -23.56 7.55
N VAL A 511 -21.36 -22.32 7.23
CA VAL A 511 -20.05 -21.81 7.62
C VAL A 511 -19.97 -21.56 9.13
N ALA A 512 -21.04 -21.02 9.74
CA ALA A 512 -21.09 -20.84 11.18
C ALA A 512 -20.98 -22.18 11.91
N ALA A 513 -21.73 -23.21 11.48
CA ALA A 513 -21.64 -24.55 12.07
C ALA A 513 -20.21 -25.14 11.93
N GLY A 514 -19.57 -24.96 10.77
CA GLY A 514 -18.19 -25.40 10.57
C GLY A 514 -17.20 -24.69 11.49
N ILE A 515 -17.29 -23.37 11.62
CA ILE A 515 -16.42 -22.58 12.50
C ILE A 515 -16.67 -22.93 13.98
N MET A 516 -17.95 -23.05 14.39
CA MET A 516 -18.31 -23.43 15.75
C MET A 516 -17.80 -24.83 16.09
N GLY A 517 -17.91 -25.79 15.17
CA GLY A 517 -17.34 -27.13 15.33
C GLY A 517 -15.81 -27.11 15.45
N TYR A 518 -15.14 -26.31 14.61
CA TYR A 518 -13.69 -26.12 14.68
C TYR A 518 -13.24 -25.49 16.02
N ASN A 519 -14.01 -24.53 16.54
CA ASN A 519 -13.76 -23.93 17.85
C ASN A 519 -13.98 -24.92 19.00
N TYR A 520 -15.05 -25.72 18.94
CA TYR A 520 -15.31 -26.76 19.93
C TYR A 520 -14.18 -27.79 19.99
N ALA A 521 -13.63 -28.18 18.83
CA ALA A 521 -12.52 -29.12 18.77
C ALA A 521 -11.20 -28.57 19.33
N ARG A 522 -10.99 -27.23 19.34
CA ARG A 522 -9.78 -26.59 19.87
C ARG A 522 -9.89 -26.18 21.34
N PHE A 523 -11.03 -25.61 21.71
CA PHE A 523 -11.20 -24.93 23.01
C PHE A 523 -12.34 -25.53 23.85
N GLY A 524 -13.01 -26.59 23.38
CA GLY A 524 -14.15 -27.19 24.08
C GLY A 524 -15.42 -26.34 24.09
N SER A 525 -15.45 -25.21 23.37
CA SER A 525 -16.57 -24.27 23.32
C SER A 525 -16.89 -23.81 21.89
N PHE A 526 -18.17 -23.77 21.54
CA PHE A 526 -18.62 -23.35 20.21
C PHE A 526 -18.42 -21.85 19.94
N THR A 527 -18.36 -21.03 20.98
CA THR A 527 -18.29 -19.56 20.88
C THR A 527 -16.93 -19.00 21.28
N ASP A 528 -15.98 -19.87 21.64
CA ASP A 528 -14.62 -19.46 21.95
C ASP A 528 -13.76 -19.49 20.68
N PHE A 529 -13.27 -18.32 20.28
CA PHE A 529 -12.43 -18.17 19.09
C PHE A 529 -10.93 -18.19 19.42
N GLY A 530 -10.56 -18.30 20.69
CA GLY A 530 -9.17 -18.36 21.16
C GLY A 530 -8.46 -17.02 21.26
N ALA A 531 -9.11 -15.92 20.87
CA ALA A 531 -8.49 -14.58 20.89
C ALA A 531 -8.08 -14.12 22.30
N ASN A 532 -8.76 -14.62 23.35
CA ASN A 532 -8.43 -14.32 24.75
C ASN A 532 -7.13 -15.01 25.19
N TYR A 533 -6.75 -16.11 24.56
CA TYR A 533 -5.57 -16.90 24.90
C TYR A 533 -4.31 -16.42 24.17
N ASN A 534 -4.40 -15.30 23.44
CA ASN A 534 -3.30 -14.82 22.62
C ASN A 534 -2.11 -14.33 23.48
N LEU A 535 -0.93 -14.89 23.25
CA LEU A 535 0.33 -14.48 23.83
C LEU A 535 0.88 -13.23 23.13
N THR A 536 0.28 -12.07 23.44
CA THR A 536 0.62 -10.79 22.82
C THR A 536 1.11 -9.76 23.85
N VAL A 537 1.28 -8.50 23.44
CA VAL A 537 1.78 -7.41 24.30
C VAL A 537 0.87 -7.14 25.50
N ASN A 538 -0.44 -7.38 25.34
CA ASN A 538 -1.43 -7.23 26.41
C ASN A 538 -1.97 -8.59 26.83
N ASP A 539 -2.32 -8.70 28.11
CA ASP A 539 -3.18 -9.78 28.59
C ASP A 539 -4.60 -9.59 28.02
N MET A 540 -4.92 -10.40 27.01
CA MET A 540 -6.21 -10.36 26.32
C MET A 540 -7.36 -10.87 27.17
N THR A 541 -7.10 -11.65 28.22
CA THR A 541 -8.13 -12.13 29.16
C THR A 541 -8.71 -11.00 29.99
N LYS A 542 -7.92 -9.94 30.24
CA LYS A 542 -8.30 -8.79 31.09
C LYS A 542 -8.53 -7.49 30.30
N ARG A 543 -8.20 -7.44 29.00
CA ARG A 543 -8.18 -6.20 28.19
C ARG A 543 -9.50 -5.43 28.17
N GLY A 544 -10.63 -6.13 27.96
CA GLY A 544 -11.98 -5.58 27.87
C GLY A 544 -12.17 -4.43 26.87
N MET A 545 -13.38 -3.87 26.84
CA MET A 545 -13.68 -2.61 26.12
C MET A 545 -13.55 -1.43 27.07
N ASN A 546 -12.94 -0.33 26.63
CA ASN A 546 -12.78 0.87 27.44
C ASN A 546 -13.06 2.13 26.62
N ALA A 547 -14.15 2.82 26.96
CA ALA A 547 -14.58 4.04 26.27
C ALA A 547 -13.51 5.14 26.18
N GLY A 548 -12.52 5.17 27.08
CA GLY A 548 -11.40 6.11 27.02
C GLY A 548 -10.50 5.92 25.78
N ARG A 549 -10.49 4.73 25.16
CA ARG A 549 -9.73 4.45 23.93
C ARG A 549 -10.43 4.96 22.66
N LEU A 550 -11.76 5.14 22.69
CA LEU A 550 -12.55 5.51 21.52
C LEU A 550 -12.21 6.90 20.97
N ALA A 551 -11.99 7.89 21.84
CA ALA A 551 -11.71 9.25 21.39
C ALA A 551 -10.33 9.38 20.70
N PRO A 552 -9.23 8.85 21.27
CA PRO A 552 -7.95 8.77 20.57
C PRO A 552 -8.04 7.99 19.25
N ALA A 553 -8.75 6.85 19.25
CA ALA A 553 -8.95 6.06 18.04
C ALA A 553 -9.70 6.81 16.94
N PHE A 554 -10.79 7.49 17.30
CA PHE A 554 -11.58 8.29 16.36
C PHE A 554 -10.73 9.43 15.78
N PHE A 555 -9.96 10.13 16.61
CA PHE A 555 -9.08 11.19 16.14
C PHE A 555 -8.03 10.64 15.17
N THR A 556 -7.30 9.59 15.54
CA THR A 556 -6.23 9.03 14.72
C THR A 556 -6.73 8.45 13.41
N TYR A 557 -7.80 7.65 13.42
CA TYR A 557 -8.30 7.02 12.20
C TYR A 557 -9.02 7.97 11.24
N PHE A 558 -9.66 9.03 11.73
CA PHE A 558 -10.51 9.88 10.89
C PHE A 558 -9.97 11.30 10.67
N LEU A 559 -9.43 11.95 11.70
CA LEU A 559 -9.22 13.40 11.70
C LEU A 559 -7.76 13.83 11.72
N GLN A 560 -6.85 12.96 12.16
CA GLN A 560 -5.45 13.32 12.34
C GLN A 560 -4.81 13.77 11.02
N PRO A 561 -4.22 14.98 10.95
CA PRO A 561 -3.57 15.44 9.72
C PRO A 561 -2.31 14.60 9.41
N PRO A 562 -1.92 14.49 8.13
CA PRO A 562 -0.65 13.85 7.77
C PRO A 562 0.54 14.68 8.28
N CYS A 563 1.57 14.00 8.77
CA CYS A 563 2.83 14.63 9.17
C CYS A 563 3.75 14.72 7.94
N MET A 564 4.13 15.94 7.53
CA MET A 564 4.94 16.17 6.33
C MET A 564 6.20 16.97 6.70
N THR A 565 7.34 16.61 6.14
CA THR A 565 8.64 17.26 6.34
C THR A 565 9.31 17.57 5.00
N GLY A 566 10.33 18.43 5.01
CA GLY A 566 11.12 18.76 3.81
C GLY A 566 12.10 17.67 3.37
N VAL A 567 12.16 16.54 4.10
CA VAL A 567 13.06 15.42 3.83
C VAL A 567 12.26 14.24 3.29
N PHE A 568 12.68 13.69 2.16
CA PHE A 568 12.04 12.53 1.56
C PHE A 568 12.11 11.32 2.50
N PRO A 569 11.05 10.48 2.63
CA PRO A 569 9.82 10.38 1.82
C PRO A 569 8.69 11.38 2.11
N PHE A 570 9.01 12.57 2.60
CA PHE A 570 8.14 13.73 2.89
C PHE A 570 7.07 13.43 3.93
N LEU A 571 6.25 12.42 3.71
CA LEU A 571 5.31 11.85 4.66
C LEU A 571 6.07 11.10 5.75
N GLN A 572 5.82 11.49 7.00
CA GLN A 572 6.40 10.91 8.19
C GLN A 572 5.32 10.25 9.06
N PRO A 573 5.71 9.33 9.96
CA PRO A 573 4.85 8.86 11.04
C PRO A 573 4.12 10.00 11.74
N ALA A 574 2.80 9.92 11.83
CA ALA A 574 2.01 10.90 12.56
C ALA A 574 2.18 10.65 14.08
N PRO A 575 2.46 11.70 14.89
CA PRO A 575 2.66 11.52 16.32
C PRO A 575 1.37 11.04 16.99
N PHE A 576 1.46 10.04 17.86
CA PHE A 576 0.32 9.58 18.64
C PHE A 576 0.48 10.05 20.09
N ASP A 577 0.02 11.28 20.33
CA ASP A 577 0.01 11.92 21.64
C ASP A 577 -1.40 11.88 22.22
N THR A 578 -1.54 11.35 23.44
CA THR A 578 -2.82 11.23 24.13
C THR A 578 -2.64 11.44 25.62
N THR A 579 -3.65 12.05 26.26
CA THR A 579 -3.73 12.18 27.72
C THR A 579 -4.47 11.01 28.37
N TYR A 580 -4.82 9.98 27.59
CA TYR A 580 -5.43 8.76 28.11
C TYR A 580 -4.41 7.97 28.94
N MET A 581 -4.65 7.89 30.25
CA MET A 581 -3.80 7.20 31.23
C MET A 581 -4.09 5.69 31.27
N GLY A 582 -4.07 5.05 30.10
CA GLY A 582 -4.26 3.61 29.96
C GLY A 582 -3.53 3.07 28.74
N GLN A 583 -3.35 1.75 28.68
CA GLN A 583 -2.62 1.13 27.58
C GLN A 583 -3.46 1.09 26.30
N THR A 584 -2.88 1.58 25.21
CA THR A 584 -3.42 1.48 23.86
C THR A 584 -2.33 0.89 22.97
N ILE A 585 -2.58 -0.29 22.40
CA ILE A 585 -1.67 -0.87 21.41
C ILE A 585 -1.68 0.02 20.18
N LYS A 586 -0.51 0.47 19.75
CA LYS A 586 -0.34 1.29 18.56
C LYS A 586 0.83 0.81 17.72
N GLU A 587 0.64 0.87 16.41
CA GLU A 587 1.72 0.87 15.44
C GLU A 587 1.78 2.24 14.76
N VAL A 588 2.78 2.42 13.90
CA VAL A 588 2.93 3.64 13.10
C VAL A 588 1.67 3.86 12.24
N THR A 589 1.19 5.11 12.19
CA THR A 589 0.11 5.55 11.30
C THR A 589 0.47 6.87 10.63
N PHE A 590 -0.20 7.22 9.53
CA PHE A 590 0.17 8.35 8.67
C PHE A 590 -0.91 9.42 8.52
N GLY A 591 -1.88 9.43 9.43
CA GLY A 591 -3.00 10.37 9.47
C GLY A 591 -4.34 9.74 9.09
N GLY A 592 -5.41 10.40 9.53
CA GLY A 592 -6.78 9.94 9.42
C GLY A 592 -7.39 10.13 8.04
N ILE A 593 -8.32 9.25 7.67
CA ILE A 593 -8.84 9.15 6.30
C ILE A 593 -9.49 10.44 5.79
N PHE A 594 -10.17 11.23 6.63
CA PHE A 594 -10.83 12.46 6.16
C PHE A 594 -9.83 13.61 5.98
N ALA A 595 -8.73 13.63 6.72
CA ALA A 595 -7.67 14.60 6.51
C ALA A 595 -6.82 14.24 5.29
N CYS A 596 -6.50 12.96 5.13
CA CYS A 596 -5.58 12.49 4.09
C CYS A 596 -6.25 12.22 2.73
N LEU A 597 -7.57 11.94 2.68
CA LEU A 597 -8.30 11.62 1.45
C LEU A 597 -9.38 12.67 1.14
N PRO A 598 -9.01 13.82 0.53
CA PRO A 598 -9.97 14.87 0.15
C PRO A 598 -11.15 14.39 -0.71
N VAL A 599 -11.01 13.27 -1.44
CA VAL A 599 -12.13 12.65 -2.17
C VAL A 599 -13.31 12.31 -1.26
N LEU A 600 -13.09 12.07 0.04
CA LEU A 600 -14.12 11.78 1.03
C LEU A 600 -14.86 13.03 1.54
N TRP A 601 -14.42 14.25 1.25
CA TRP A 601 -15.07 15.47 1.75
C TRP A 601 -16.50 15.65 1.24
N VAL A 602 -16.85 14.97 0.14
CA VAL A 602 -18.25 14.89 -0.34
C VAL A 602 -19.21 14.33 0.71
N LEU A 603 -18.72 13.49 1.64
CA LEU A 603 -19.52 12.87 2.71
C LEU A 603 -20.12 13.91 3.66
N ALA A 604 -19.43 15.04 3.90
CA ALA A 604 -19.95 16.16 4.71
C ALA A 604 -21.23 16.77 4.11
N PHE A 605 -21.42 16.61 2.80
CA PHE A 605 -22.60 17.11 2.07
C PHE A 605 -23.63 16.01 1.78
N SER A 606 -23.47 14.80 2.32
CA SER A 606 -24.32 13.63 2.08
C SER A 606 -25.82 13.93 2.22
N LYS A 607 -26.25 14.56 3.33
CA LYS A 607 -27.66 14.94 3.58
C LYS A 607 -28.21 15.83 2.46
N ARG A 608 -27.46 16.86 2.05
CA ARG A 608 -27.87 17.80 1.01
C ARG A 608 -27.94 17.12 -0.35
N ILE A 609 -26.93 16.32 -0.69
CA ILE A 609 -26.82 15.59 -1.96
C ILE A 609 -27.96 14.58 -2.10
N LEU A 610 -28.23 13.79 -1.07
CA LEU A 610 -29.33 12.82 -1.06
C LEU A 610 -30.70 13.51 -1.13
N GLY A 611 -30.84 14.69 -0.50
CA GLY A 611 -32.01 15.55 -0.62
C GLY A 611 -32.35 15.92 -2.07
N MET A 612 -31.34 16.09 -2.94
CA MET A 612 -31.55 16.43 -4.36
C MET A 612 -32.30 15.35 -5.14
N ARG A 613 -32.24 14.10 -4.67
CA ARG A 613 -32.84 12.93 -5.32
C ARG A 613 -33.97 12.31 -4.49
N ALA A 614 -34.35 12.92 -3.37
CA ALA A 614 -35.27 12.35 -2.36
C ALA A 614 -36.68 12.04 -2.90
N ARG A 615 -37.11 12.69 -3.99
CA ARG A 615 -38.40 12.41 -4.65
C ARG A 615 -38.40 11.18 -5.58
N GLN A 616 -37.25 10.55 -5.83
CA GLN A 616 -37.14 9.38 -6.72
C GLN A 616 -37.07 8.06 -5.94
N ARG A 617 -37.82 7.05 -6.40
CA ARG A 617 -37.99 5.74 -5.71
C ARG A 617 -36.69 4.96 -5.49
N LEU A 618 -35.74 5.02 -6.44
CA LEU A 618 -34.43 4.35 -6.38
C LEU A 618 -33.47 4.98 -5.36
N THR A 619 -33.74 6.22 -4.94
CA THR A 619 -32.89 6.95 -4.00
C THR A 619 -32.95 6.38 -2.59
N ARG A 620 -34.07 5.74 -2.19
CA ARG A 620 -34.20 5.18 -0.84
C ARG A 620 -33.27 3.99 -0.58
N THR A 621 -33.07 3.12 -1.58
CA THR A 621 -32.12 2.00 -1.48
C THR A 621 -30.68 2.52 -1.44
N ILE A 622 -30.33 3.47 -2.31
CA ILE A 622 -28.99 4.09 -2.32
C ILE A 622 -28.70 4.81 -1.01
N MET A 623 -29.68 5.54 -0.47
CA MET A 623 -29.58 6.19 0.84
C MET A 623 -29.35 5.17 1.95
N GLY A 624 -30.12 4.07 1.98
CA GLY A 624 -29.93 3.00 2.95
C GLY A 624 -28.55 2.35 2.84
N VAL A 625 -28.06 2.09 1.63
CA VAL A 625 -26.70 1.57 1.38
C VAL A 625 -25.63 2.54 1.91
N ILE A 626 -25.74 3.84 1.62
CA ILE A 626 -24.78 4.84 2.11
C ILE A 626 -24.78 4.92 3.64
N VAL A 627 -25.96 4.95 4.27
CA VAL A 627 -26.07 5.01 5.74
C VAL A 627 -25.45 3.77 6.39
N VAL A 628 -25.72 2.58 5.85
CA VAL A 628 -25.13 1.34 6.36
C VAL A 628 -23.61 1.34 6.14
N LEU A 629 -23.11 1.71 4.96
CA LEU A 629 -21.66 1.78 4.71
C LEU A 629 -20.93 2.73 5.67
N LEU A 630 -21.49 3.92 5.93
CA LEU A 630 -20.90 4.89 6.85
C LEU A 630 -20.95 4.38 8.30
N GLY A 631 -22.07 3.82 8.73
CA GLY A 631 -22.22 3.23 10.06
C GLY A 631 -21.26 2.05 10.27
N SER A 632 -21.20 1.13 9.30
CA SER A 632 -20.28 0.00 9.29
C SER A 632 -18.83 0.44 9.36
N GLY A 633 -18.43 1.46 8.57
CA GLY A 633 -17.06 1.96 8.58
C GLY A 633 -16.63 2.53 9.94
N VAL A 634 -17.52 3.28 10.61
CA VAL A 634 -17.25 3.80 11.96
C VAL A 634 -17.19 2.65 12.98
N VAL A 635 -18.15 1.72 12.93
CA VAL A 635 -18.19 0.58 13.86
C VAL A 635 -16.94 -0.28 13.74
N VAL A 636 -16.49 -0.58 12.51
CA VAL A 636 -15.29 -1.39 12.26
C VAL A 636 -14.04 -0.69 12.78
N ALA A 637 -13.84 0.60 12.42
CA ALA A 637 -12.67 1.34 12.87
C ALA A 637 -12.56 1.41 14.40
N LEU A 638 -13.68 1.63 15.10
CA LEU A 638 -13.70 1.67 16.56
C LEU A 638 -13.54 0.27 17.18
N ALA A 639 -14.13 -0.77 16.59
CA ALA A 639 -13.96 -2.14 17.04
C ALA A 639 -12.50 -2.61 16.89
N ASP A 640 -11.83 -2.27 15.79
CA ASP A 640 -10.42 -2.58 15.58
C ASP A 640 -9.53 -1.92 16.66
N ALA A 641 -9.80 -0.66 17.00
CA ALA A 641 -9.09 0.04 18.07
C ALA A 641 -9.31 -0.59 19.46
N GLU A 642 -10.54 -0.96 19.79
CA GLU A 642 -10.87 -1.57 21.08
C GLU A 642 -10.25 -2.96 21.23
N LEU A 643 -10.47 -3.82 20.24
CA LEU A 643 -10.13 -5.24 20.32
C LEU A 643 -8.65 -5.51 20.06
N ALA A 644 -8.05 -4.85 19.07
CA ALA A 644 -6.67 -5.12 18.66
C ALA A 644 -5.76 -3.92 18.95
N GLY A 645 -6.06 -2.75 18.39
CA GLY A 645 -5.26 -1.54 18.56
C GLY A 645 -5.37 -0.60 17.37
N ILE A 646 -4.52 0.42 17.34
CA ILE A 646 -4.45 1.43 16.28
C ILE A 646 -3.27 1.14 15.34
N LEU A 647 -3.56 0.70 14.12
CA LEU A 647 -2.53 0.23 13.19
C LEU A 647 -2.80 0.68 11.74
N GLN A 648 -1.74 0.90 10.95
CA GLN A 648 -1.89 1.34 9.56
C GLN A 648 -2.59 0.29 8.68
N ARG A 649 -2.38 -1.01 8.91
CA ARG A 649 -3.04 -2.08 8.14
C ARG A 649 -4.56 -2.09 8.30
N TYR A 650 -5.10 -1.63 9.43
CA TYR A 650 -6.55 -1.60 9.69
C TYR A 650 -7.28 -0.49 8.95
N TYR A 651 -6.57 0.48 8.36
CA TYR A 651 -7.20 1.41 7.42
C TYR A 651 -7.87 0.69 6.26
N ALA A 652 -7.38 -0.50 5.89
CA ALA A 652 -7.99 -1.33 4.87
C ALA A 652 -9.38 -1.87 5.26
N ASP A 653 -9.63 -2.12 6.56
CA ASP A 653 -10.88 -2.70 7.04
C ASP A 653 -12.07 -1.74 6.84
N PHE A 654 -11.87 -0.42 7.00
CA PHE A 654 -12.97 0.55 6.97
C PHE A 654 -12.92 1.54 5.79
N SER A 655 -11.75 1.88 5.23
CA SER A 655 -11.62 2.95 4.23
C SER A 655 -12.44 2.68 2.96
N PHE A 656 -12.50 1.42 2.52
CA PHE A 656 -13.32 1.01 1.37
C PHE A 656 -14.81 1.39 1.54
N MET A 657 -15.35 1.30 2.75
CA MET A 657 -16.76 1.58 3.01
C MET A 657 -17.08 3.07 2.80
N PHE A 658 -16.19 3.96 3.29
CA PHE A 658 -16.30 5.40 3.10
C PHE A 658 -16.10 5.80 1.63
N LEU A 659 -15.13 5.19 0.94
CA LEU A 659 -14.88 5.41 -0.49
C LEU A 659 -16.09 4.97 -1.32
N ALA A 660 -16.65 3.79 -1.07
CA ALA A 660 -17.85 3.31 -1.76
C ALA A 660 -19.04 4.26 -1.55
N ALA A 661 -19.24 4.76 -0.33
CA ALA A 661 -20.28 5.77 -0.04
C ALA A 661 -20.02 7.09 -0.80
N ALA A 662 -18.78 7.57 -0.82
CA ALA A 662 -18.39 8.79 -1.55
C ALA A 662 -18.64 8.67 -3.05
N VAL A 663 -18.26 7.53 -3.65
CA VAL A 663 -18.49 7.23 -5.07
C VAL A 663 -19.97 7.28 -5.44
N LEU A 664 -20.85 6.70 -4.61
CA LEU A 664 -22.30 6.77 -4.83
C LEU A 664 -22.82 8.22 -4.76
N LEU A 665 -22.32 9.04 -3.84
CA LEU A 665 -22.67 10.47 -3.77
C LEU A 665 -22.19 11.23 -5.01
N TYR A 666 -20.97 10.98 -5.50
CA TYR A 666 -20.47 11.61 -6.72
C TYR A 666 -21.32 11.25 -7.94
N PHE A 667 -21.82 10.02 -8.05
CA PHE A 667 -22.77 9.66 -9.11
C PHE A 667 -24.10 10.42 -9.00
N VAL A 668 -24.62 10.62 -7.79
CA VAL A 668 -25.83 11.44 -7.58
C VAL A 668 -25.59 12.89 -8.00
N VAL A 669 -24.46 13.48 -7.60
CA VAL A 669 -24.08 14.86 -7.97
C VAL A 669 -23.91 14.98 -9.49
N ASN A 670 -23.26 14.01 -10.13
CA ASN A 670 -23.04 13.97 -11.57
C ASN A 670 -24.34 14.01 -12.37
N GLU A 671 -25.35 13.19 -12.02
CA GLU A 671 -26.63 13.20 -12.73
C GLU A 671 -27.35 14.55 -12.68
N GLN A 672 -27.23 15.25 -11.55
CA GLN A 672 -27.95 16.49 -11.34
C GLN A 672 -27.25 17.69 -11.97
N LEU A 673 -25.92 17.73 -11.90
CA LEU A 673 -25.12 18.78 -12.52
C LEU A 673 -24.92 18.59 -14.02
N ALA A 674 -25.08 17.39 -14.56
CA ALA A 674 -25.00 17.11 -16.00
C ALA A 674 -25.95 17.99 -16.85
N ARG A 675 -26.99 18.58 -16.24
CA ARG A 675 -27.92 19.52 -16.90
C ARG A 675 -27.29 20.88 -17.20
N THR A 676 -26.27 21.28 -16.44
CA THR A 676 -25.62 22.60 -16.56
C THR A 676 -24.14 22.43 -16.88
N ARG A 677 -23.74 22.72 -18.12
CA ARG A 677 -22.37 22.50 -18.61
C ARG A 677 -21.29 23.16 -17.75
N ARG A 678 -21.49 24.43 -17.34
CA ARG A 678 -20.51 25.16 -16.51
C ARG A 678 -20.32 24.51 -15.13
N ALA A 679 -21.41 24.11 -14.49
CA ALA A 679 -21.36 23.50 -13.16
C ALA A 679 -20.78 22.08 -13.22
N HIS A 680 -21.09 21.31 -14.27
CA HIS A 680 -20.49 20.00 -14.52
C HIS A 680 -18.98 20.10 -14.78
N ASP A 681 -18.54 21.05 -15.59
CA ASP A 681 -17.10 21.28 -15.85
C ASP A 681 -16.35 21.67 -14.56
N LEU A 682 -16.94 22.51 -13.71
CA LEU A 682 -16.36 22.86 -12.40
C LEU A 682 -16.28 21.65 -11.47
N MET A 683 -17.36 20.86 -11.37
CA MET A 683 -17.40 19.63 -10.59
C MET A 683 -16.30 18.65 -11.02
N LEU A 684 -16.12 18.44 -12.32
CA LEU A 684 -15.08 17.55 -12.84
C LEU A 684 -13.67 18.05 -12.48
N LYS A 685 -13.40 19.35 -12.63
CA LYS A 685 -12.10 19.93 -12.25
C LYS A 685 -11.80 19.74 -10.76
N LEU A 686 -12.79 20.02 -9.90
CA LEU A 686 -12.68 19.82 -8.46
C LEU A 686 -12.45 18.34 -8.14
N LEU A 687 -13.24 17.43 -8.74
CA LEU A 687 -13.07 15.99 -8.53
C LEU A 687 -11.68 15.51 -8.95
N ILE A 688 -11.17 15.94 -10.11
CA ILE A 688 -9.81 15.60 -10.55
C ILE A 688 -8.79 16.06 -9.51
N ALA A 689 -8.88 17.29 -9.00
CA ALA A 689 -7.97 17.79 -7.98
C ALA A 689 -8.03 16.97 -6.68
N LEU A 690 -9.24 16.64 -6.20
CA LEU A 690 -9.44 15.84 -4.99
C LEU A 690 -8.92 14.40 -5.15
N VAL A 691 -9.13 13.80 -6.33
CA VAL A 691 -8.62 12.45 -6.66
C VAL A 691 -7.10 12.47 -6.75
N CYS A 692 -6.51 13.45 -7.45
CA CYS A 692 -5.06 13.61 -7.52
C CYS A 692 -4.46 13.75 -6.11
N ALA A 693 -4.99 14.63 -5.25
CA ALA A 693 -4.50 14.79 -3.89
C ALA A 693 -4.58 13.49 -3.06
N SER A 694 -5.71 12.78 -3.14
CA SER A 694 -5.93 11.54 -2.40
C SER A 694 -4.99 10.41 -2.88
N VAL A 695 -4.82 10.28 -4.20
CA VAL A 695 -3.92 9.28 -4.80
C VAL A 695 -2.46 9.63 -4.51
N THR A 696 -2.07 10.91 -4.57
CA THR A 696 -0.71 11.34 -4.19
C THR A 696 -0.39 10.99 -2.74
N TYR A 697 -1.31 11.19 -1.80
CA TYR A 697 -1.13 10.72 -0.42
C TYR A 697 -0.88 9.20 -0.36
N SER A 698 -1.71 8.39 -1.03
CA SER A 698 -1.54 6.94 -1.06
C SER A 698 -0.23 6.50 -1.72
N LEU A 699 0.24 7.22 -2.76
CA LEU A 699 1.53 6.96 -3.40
C LEU A 699 2.70 7.33 -2.49
N LEU A 700 2.63 8.44 -1.76
CA LEU A 700 3.65 8.81 -0.77
C LEU A 700 3.75 7.78 0.35
N LEU A 701 2.61 7.24 0.81
CA LEU A 701 2.58 6.15 1.79
C LEU A 701 3.31 4.89 1.30
N CYS A 702 3.25 4.58 0.00
CA CYS A 702 4.01 3.48 -0.59
C CYS A 702 5.52 3.69 -0.53
N LEU A 703 5.98 4.94 -0.47
CA LEU A 703 7.41 5.29 -0.47
C LEU A 703 8.02 5.33 0.93
N VAL A 704 7.20 5.46 1.98
CA VAL A 704 7.68 5.44 3.37
C VAL A 704 8.47 4.17 3.67
N PRO A 705 9.54 4.18 4.48
CA PRO A 705 10.26 2.96 4.82
C PRO A 705 9.40 2.01 5.66
N GLU A 706 9.55 0.71 5.46
CA GLU A 706 8.87 -0.34 6.21
C GLU A 706 9.80 -1.55 6.29
N THR A 707 9.65 -2.38 7.32
CA THR A 707 10.45 -3.60 7.44
C THR A 707 10.21 -4.53 6.24
N GLY A 708 11.28 -5.11 5.69
CA GLY A 708 11.20 -5.95 4.49
C GLY A 708 10.81 -5.23 3.19
N TRP A 709 10.73 -3.90 3.22
CA TRP A 709 10.54 -3.09 2.02
C TRP A 709 11.88 -2.76 1.35
N TYR A 710 11.84 -2.44 0.05
CA TYR A 710 13.01 -2.11 -0.78
C TYR A 710 13.96 -1.09 -0.14
N SER A 711 13.43 -0.08 0.57
CA SER A 711 14.23 0.92 1.28
C SER A 711 15.02 0.38 2.48
N ASN A 712 14.55 -0.71 3.10
CA ASN A 712 15.20 -1.34 4.24
C ASN A 712 16.17 -2.44 3.78
N VAL A 713 15.83 -3.18 2.73
CA VAL A 713 16.59 -4.35 2.26
C VAL A 713 17.72 -3.94 1.32
N TYR A 714 17.48 -2.95 0.46
CA TYR A 714 18.46 -2.43 -0.50
C TYR A 714 18.56 -0.90 -0.37
N PRO A 715 18.97 -0.38 0.79
CA PRO A 715 19.02 1.07 1.05
C PRO A 715 19.92 1.82 0.05
N TRP A 716 21.00 1.19 -0.41
CA TRP A 716 21.88 1.72 -1.45
C TRP A 716 21.17 1.86 -2.81
N ALA A 717 20.33 0.90 -3.18
CA ALA A 717 19.60 0.90 -4.44
C ALA A 717 18.39 1.85 -4.40
N TYR A 718 17.77 1.96 -3.22
CA TYR A 718 16.71 2.91 -2.95
C TYR A 718 17.16 4.36 -3.18
N GLN A 719 18.46 4.67 -3.02
CA GLN A 719 19.00 5.98 -3.41
C GLN A 719 18.76 6.32 -4.88
N ASP A 720 18.76 5.37 -5.81
CA ASP A 720 18.45 5.64 -7.22
C ASP A 720 17.00 6.12 -7.41
N LEU A 721 16.07 5.52 -6.65
CA LEU A 721 14.69 5.97 -6.57
C LEU A 721 14.58 7.36 -5.92
N LEU A 722 15.40 7.63 -4.89
CA LEU A 722 15.47 8.96 -4.27
C LEU A 722 15.98 10.00 -5.24
N GLN A 723 17.06 9.75 -5.98
CA GLN A 723 17.63 10.68 -6.95
C GLN A 723 16.69 10.92 -8.14
N THR A 724 15.86 9.93 -8.48
CA THR A 724 14.76 10.10 -9.44
C THR A 724 13.74 11.14 -8.96
N ALA A 725 13.41 11.17 -7.67
CA ALA A 725 12.44 12.12 -7.10
C ALA A 725 13.07 13.47 -6.67
N LEU A 726 14.28 13.44 -6.10
CA LEU A 726 15.04 14.53 -5.50
C LEU A 726 16.14 15.05 -6.42
N PHE A 727 15.83 15.23 -7.70
CA PHE A 727 16.79 15.63 -8.73
C PHE A 727 17.54 16.96 -8.47
N TRP A 728 17.07 17.75 -7.50
CA TRP A 728 17.65 19.04 -7.11
C TRP A 728 18.66 18.94 -5.96
N LYS A 729 18.75 17.81 -5.24
CA LYS A 729 19.84 17.56 -4.29
C LYS A 729 21.17 17.56 -5.02
#